data_AF-A0A3M0ZPG4-F1
#
_entry.id   AF-A0A3M0ZPG4-F1
#
_cell.length_a   1.000
_cell.length_b   1.000
_cell.length_c   1.000
_cell.angle_alpha   90.00
_cell.angle_beta   90.00
_cell.angle_gamma   90.00
#
_symmetry.space_group_name_H-M   'P 1'
#
loop_
_entity.id
_entity.type
_entity.pdbx_description
1 polymer ?
#
loop_
_entity_poly.entity_id
_entity_poly.type
_entity_poly.pdbx_seq_one_letter_code
_entity_poly.pdbx_strand_id
1 'polypeptide(L)'
;MIFRIILLLILGIATTGITASKQLIFIPAEFRQDFEEGHISGWESYPPFQDSAFDPEFKCSRDNNLPGSKFALMRRIKVGFPTRYEFGFIRKFPLYVTLSSSLSLDYMVRTYGDGFKFEVVLCSKDGKKYTYTVPSIEDDTWKNLSIPLSNFKNGQESLDPGQELEAIYVLAYLRRTNPDVWYRIYLDNVVITGEKPAQFQIVEPKSSVLEHWNKTVLHKHYQAGEAIHLATRIPGNIPLTSVSFTLYNPEGKKVVNAMPLAYNKRKKLWAQASLYTFSQNDIKGRWQGILIGINEYGRQVETAFDIWLTDQSLPHPRIYFGADEIDYYKQRRKEKHWQIWWDSLEVKSERLRKTSNLGSLEFGVRTSSITRVPETEWTLESLARVNVSVYDTTYLLPTLHHYFNIMVPAMHILRDNALIYAVTGDPEVGQFAKDALVAIAGWKTWTHPWFQKRHQESYYPVGELGVRAAFCYDIVYPLMSEEERHIVQEGFLRNCIIPVYREYVVENRIPSSTSNWIANSVSGGLSCALAIYGDNPELGDLEPYLTGLLTKLQTHIQATLDTSGAWGEGLGYQGFAYSNMLPTITALNRVLNYDLTTPQLLRSYLYFLYNFSPPEILDMGDSAPKPATLSRFSWLSSQGDDPIFRWLYLQSPRQDILDFLFGKEHGPVTPPDNLPLAKHFTELGGVIFRSGWSPEDIVFNFRSGPFYNHQHFDQGSFQLRAFGETLVPEAGKAHYYNDPWYRLYYIQPLGHNTVLVDGNPGSQRSGDYLHFVKAADTRAEILDIVGTDYYGAATGELHKLYRGELSLFERNVIFMQPDYFVIFDRLRSSGEPHEYDWLLHFQDRRNVTVRDRDIYFEQKKASLLAKVLIPLQVKIELKGAPVKLDVPITFPGYVQLSNPHKSKGENFLVVLFPAQQKESLEKLASRITRLKGENFLGVQVDRSSQQDILYFQIETDQKPIEATNLETDGRIAVITTRAGKLSRLAVHHARRLKYDGVTRLSGTMRFTAAGQMTETTHRWQVQAKKSGQLIIFAKKKPQKILLNDHLLEAFDYDASQQLLKLKITAGKNQITLRF
;
A
#
# COMPACT_ATOMS: atom_id res chain seq x y z
N MET A 1 54.60 -17.54 39.74
CA MET A 1 55.44 -16.36 39.37
C MET A 1 55.76 -16.53 37.89
N ILE A 2 55.50 -15.50 37.07
CA ILE A 2 55.24 -15.54 35.60
C ILE A 2 53.79 -15.94 35.25
N PHE A 3 52.88 -14.98 35.35
CA PHE A 3 51.68 -14.77 34.51
C PHE A 3 50.93 -13.52 35.02
N ARG A 4 51.66 -12.40 35.07
CA ARG A 4 51.15 -11.04 35.34
C ARG A 4 52.06 -10.06 34.59
N ILE A 5 51.85 -9.97 33.28
CA ILE A 5 52.18 -8.89 32.33
C ILE A 5 51.48 -9.36 31.03
N ILE A 6 50.73 -8.49 30.35
CA ILE A 6 49.69 -8.73 29.31
C ILE A 6 48.27 -8.60 29.89
N LEU A 7 47.99 -7.45 30.51
CA LEU A 7 46.63 -6.92 30.68
C LEU A 7 46.72 -5.42 31.02
N LEU A 8 47.33 -4.62 30.14
CA LEU A 8 47.37 -3.14 30.23
C LEU A 8 47.95 -2.57 28.92
N LEU A 9 47.23 -2.75 27.80
CA LEU A 9 47.42 -2.02 26.53
C LEU A 9 46.30 -2.36 25.51
N ILE A 10 45.04 -2.30 25.93
CA ILE A 10 43.89 -2.18 24.99
C ILE A 10 42.92 -1.16 25.60
N LEU A 11 43.33 0.10 25.57
CA LEU A 11 42.51 1.25 25.88
C LEU A 11 42.92 2.34 24.87
N GLY A 12 42.01 2.68 23.96
CA GLY A 12 42.06 3.93 23.20
C GLY A 12 42.79 3.92 21.86
N ILE A 13 42.31 3.13 20.89
CA ILE A 13 42.18 3.67 19.52
C ILE A 13 40.72 3.48 19.14
N ALA A 14 39.89 4.41 19.60
CA ALA A 14 38.68 4.72 18.88
C ALA A 14 39.15 5.17 17.49
N THR A 15 38.99 4.31 16.49
CA THR A 15 38.97 4.76 15.10
C THR A 15 37.73 5.63 14.95
N THR A 16 37.87 6.91 15.32
CA THR A 16 37.05 7.98 14.76
C THR A 16 37.43 8.03 13.28
N GLY A 17 36.84 7.13 12.51
CA GLY A 17 36.62 7.35 11.09
C GLY A 17 35.68 8.54 10.99
N ILE A 18 36.23 9.74 11.13
CA ILE A 18 35.61 10.94 10.58
C ILE A 18 35.67 10.68 9.07
N THR A 19 34.62 10.06 8.54
CA THR A 19 34.29 10.24 7.15
C THR A 19 34.20 11.75 6.96
N ALA A 20 35.22 12.34 6.33
CA ALA A 20 35.15 13.73 5.91
C ALA A 20 33.83 13.87 5.15
N SER A 21 32.90 14.67 5.68
CA SER A 21 31.61 14.86 5.04
C SER A 21 31.89 15.34 3.62
N LYS A 22 31.39 14.62 2.61
CA LYS A 22 31.51 15.05 1.20
C LYS A 22 30.99 16.49 1.11
N GLN A 23 31.88 17.46 0.86
CA GLN A 23 31.47 18.84 0.65
C GLN A 23 30.97 18.97 -0.78
N LEU A 24 29.65 18.95 -0.98
CA LEU A 24 29.05 19.09 -2.30
C LEU A 24 29.14 20.54 -2.80
N ILE A 25 29.24 20.70 -4.12
CA ILE A 25 29.08 22.00 -4.78
C ILE A 25 27.59 22.21 -5.03
N PHE A 26 27.07 23.34 -4.54
CA PHE A 26 25.69 23.76 -4.70
C PHE A 26 25.58 24.84 -5.76
N ILE A 27 24.42 24.88 -6.44
CA ILE A 27 24.04 25.94 -7.38
C ILE A 27 22.70 26.54 -7.00
N PRO A 28 22.48 27.84 -7.26
CA PRO A 28 21.17 28.45 -7.12
C PRO A 28 20.11 27.66 -7.90
N ALA A 29 18.96 27.45 -7.27
CA ALA A 29 17.85 26.71 -7.82
C ALA A 29 16.52 27.30 -7.40
N GLU A 30 15.53 27.13 -8.27
CA GLU A 30 14.15 27.51 -8.04
C GLU A 30 13.26 26.29 -8.28
N PHE A 31 12.39 25.98 -7.33
CA PHE A 31 11.22 25.15 -7.59
C PHE A 31 10.09 26.07 -8.05
N ARG A 32 9.61 25.88 -9.28
CA ARG A 32 8.56 26.71 -9.89
C ARG A 32 7.42 25.84 -10.40
N GLN A 33 6.18 26.28 -10.16
CA GLN A 33 4.98 25.71 -10.74
C GLN A 33 3.94 26.80 -11.04
N ASP A 34 3.62 26.99 -12.31
CA ASP A 34 2.63 27.96 -12.82
C ASP A 34 1.42 27.29 -13.51
N PHE A 35 1.40 25.96 -13.61
CA PHE A 35 0.27 25.16 -14.08
C PHE A 35 -0.27 25.51 -15.49
N GLU A 36 0.46 26.29 -16.29
CA GLU A 36 -0.03 26.86 -17.55
C GLU A 36 -0.34 25.82 -18.64
N GLU A 37 0.25 24.63 -18.53
CA GLU A 37 -0.01 23.49 -19.41
C GLU A 37 -1.23 22.66 -18.97
N GLY A 38 -1.84 23.00 -17.83
CA GLY A 38 -3.00 22.30 -17.26
C GLY A 38 -2.66 21.00 -16.54
N HIS A 39 -1.38 20.67 -16.40
CA HIS A 39 -0.93 19.48 -15.69
C HIS A 39 -0.75 19.72 -14.19
N ILE A 40 -0.88 18.66 -13.40
CA ILE A 40 -0.77 18.71 -11.93
C ILE A 40 0.68 18.60 -11.44
N SER A 41 1.63 18.19 -12.29
CA SER A 41 3.08 18.22 -12.05
C SER A 41 3.54 17.75 -10.66
N GLY A 42 3.12 16.54 -10.31
CA GLY A 42 3.51 15.83 -9.10
C GLY A 42 2.81 16.28 -7.82
N TRP A 43 1.81 17.18 -7.89
CA TRP A 43 0.96 17.55 -6.76
C TRP A 43 -0.09 16.46 -6.49
N GLU A 44 -0.45 16.26 -5.23
CA GLU A 44 -1.49 15.31 -4.81
C GLU A 44 -2.47 15.99 -3.84
N SER A 45 -3.71 15.50 -3.79
CA SER A 45 -4.71 15.99 -2.85
C SER A 45 -4.37 15.54 -1.41
N TYR A 46 -4.45 16.45 -0.44
CA TYR A 46 -4.18 16.16 0.97
C TYR A 46 -5.26 16.68 1.96
N PRO A 47 -5.81 15.89 2.90
CA PRO A 47 -5.55 14.48 3.13
C PRO A 47 -5.82 13.66 1.87
N PRO A 48 -5.15 12.49 1.72
CA PRO A 48 -5.31 11.65 0.54
C PRO A 48 -6.77 11.37 0.25
N PHE A 49 -7.15 11.48 -1.02
CA PHE A 49 -8.46 11.05 -1.47
C PHE A 49 -8.56 9.51 -1.42
N GLN A 50 -9.78 8.98 -1.30
CA GLN A 50 -9.99 7.55 -1.11
C GLN A 50 -9.48 6.72 -2.29
N ASP A 51 -9.74 7.17 -3.53
CA ASP A 51 -9.08 6.70 -4.74
C ASP A 51 -8.25 7.84 -5.33
N SER A 52 -6.97 7.89 -4.94
CA SER A 52 -5.99 8.89 -5.38
C SER A 52 -5.83 8.98 -6.90
N ALA A 53 -6.18 7.92 -7.65
CA ALA A 53 -6.11 7.92 -9.10
C ALA A 53 -7.37 8.52 -9.74
N PHE A 54 -8.53 8.37 -9.08
CA PHE A 54 -9.81 8.92 -9.52
C PHE A 54 -10.38 9.97 -8.54
N ASP A 55 -9.69 11.11 -8.43
CA ASP A 55 -10.22 12.30 -7.76
C ASP A 55 -10.73 13.33 -8.80
N PRO A 56 -12.03 13.33 -9.15
CA PRO A 56 -12.58 14.27 -10.13
C PRO A 56 -12.61 15.72 -9.64
N GLU A 57 -12.37 15.94 -8.34
CA GLU A 57 -12.43 17.24 -7.67
C GLU A 57 -11.03 17.84 -7.43
N PHE A 58 -9.98 17.17 -7.91
CA PHE A 58 -8.60 17.64 -7.92
C PHE A 58 -8.07 17.71 -9.36
N LYS A 59 -7.81 18.92 -9.84
CA LYS A 59 -7.34 19.18 -11.21
C LYS A 59 -6.87 20.61 -11.39
N CYS A 60 -6.14 20.88 -12.46
CA CYS A 60 -5.98 22.24 -12.94
C CYS A 60 -7.29 22.71 -13.60
N SER A 61 -7.74 23.90 -13.22
CA SER A 61 -9.00 24.47 -13.68
C SER A 61 -8.77 25.87 -14.22
N ARG A 62 -9.58 26.23 -15.21
CA ARG A 62 -9.80 27.63 -15.56
C ARG A 62 -10.75 28.25 -14.52
N ASP A 63 -10.50 29.50 -14.18
CA ASP A 63 -11.34 30.39 -13.38
C ASP A 63 -11.37 31.74 -14.12
N ASN A 64 -12.54 32.37 -14.19
CA ASN A 64 -12.72 33.57 -15.00
C ASN A 64 -11.99 34.79 -14.42
N ASN A 65 -11.59 34.71 -13.15
CA ASN A 65 -10.90 35.78 -12.43
C ASN A 65 -9.42 35.46 -12.16
N LEU A 66 -8.84 34.46 -12.83
CA LEU A 66 -7.40 34.16 -12.73
C LEU A 66 -6.57 35.37 -13.23
N PRO A 67 -5.65 35.91 -12.41
CA PRO A 67 -4.84 37.06 -12.79
C PRO A 67 -3.69 36.65 -13.71
N GLY A 68 -3.94 36.63 -15.02
CA GLY A 68 -2.89 36.48 -16.05
C GLY A 68 -2.46 35.05 -16.37
N SER A 69 -3.03 34.05 -15.70
CA SER A 69 -2.76 32.61 -15.90
C SER A 69 -3.92 31.90 -16.61
N LYS A 70 -3.61 30.85 -17.39
CA LYS A 70 -4.63 30.03 -18.08
C LYS A 70 -5.29 29.04 -17.14
N PHE A 71 -4.54 28.49 -16.20
CA PHE A 71 -5.01 27.47 -15.27
C PHE A 71 -4.43 27.72 -13.87
N ALA A 72 -5.16 27.30 -12.85
CA ALA A 72 -4.62 27.10 -11.52
C ALA A 72 -4.92 25.69 -11.04
N LEU A 73 -4.04 25.16 -10.18
CA LEU A 73 -4.33 23.94 -9.46
C LEU A 73 -5.50 24.18 -8.52
N MET A 74 -6.52 23.35 -8.62
CA MET A 74 -7.76 23.51 -7.87
C MET A 74 -8.08 22.21 -7.14
N ARG A 75 -8.47 22.37 -5.87
CA ARG A 75 -9.17 21.33 -5.13
C ARG A 75 -10.52 21.85 -4.67
N ARG A 76 -11.55 21.08 -4.97
CA ARG A 76 -12.92 21.32 -4.54
C ARG A 76 -13.37 20.17 -3.63
N ILE A 77 -14.15 20.49 -2.60
CA ILE A 77 -14.76 19.46 -1.75
C ILE A 77 -16.22 19.81 -1.44
N LYS A 78 -17.03 18.76 -1.26
CA LYS A 78 -18.35 18.81 -0.63
C LYS A 78 -18.40 17.70 0.41
N VAL A 79 -18.61 18.07 1.66
CA VAL A 79 -18.63 17.12 2.78
C VAL A 79 -20.09 16.91 3.16
N GLY A 80 -20.57 15.66 3.12
CA GLY A 80 -21.99 15.36 3.26
C GLY A 80 -22.59 15.54 4.66
N PHE A 81 -21.81 16.00 5.63
CA PHE A 81 -22.21 16.17 7.03
C PHE A 81 -21.40 17.29 7.69
N PRO A 82 -21.92 17.94 8.75
CA PRO A 82 -21.18 18.95 9.50
C PRO A 82 -20.05 18.32 10.33
N THR A 83 -18.80 18.70 10.05
CA THR A 83 -17.60 18.19 10.75
C THR A 83 -16.44 19.18 10.66
N ARG A 84 -15.41 19.03 11.50
CA ARG A 84 -14.11 19.65 11.23
C ARG A 84 -13.51 19.04 9.98
N TYR A 85 -12.94 19.84 9.10
CA TYR A 85 -12.36 19.31 7.88
C TYR A 85 -11.12 20.07 7.48
N GLU A 86 -10.11 19.33 7.03
CA GLU A 86 -8.92 19.91 6.42
C GLU A 86 -8.78 19.37 5.02
N PHE A 87 -8.32 20.23 4.10
CA PHE A 87 -8.11 19.86 2.71
C PHE A 87 -7.13 20.83 2.05
N GLY A 88 -6.49 20.36 1.00
CA GLY A 88 -5.54 21.13 0.23
C GLY A 88 -4.63 20.24 -0.58
N PHE A 89 -3.35 20.55 -0.59
CA PHE A 89 -2.39 19.95 -1.51
C PHE A 89 -1.11 19.52 -0.79
N ILE A 90 -0.42 18.55 -1.36
CA ILE A 90 0.92 18.15 -0.99
C ILE A 90 1.79 17.96 -2.23
N ARG A 91 3.07 18.35 -2.15
CA ARG A 91 4.07 18.14 -3.21
C ARG A 91 5.45 17.88 -2.63
N LYS A 92 6.15 16.84 -3.11
CA LYS A 92 7.57 16.62 -2.80
C LYS A 92 8.48 17.48 -3.67
N PHE A 93 9.45 18.17 -3.10
CA PHE A 93 10.45 18.90 -3.86
C PHE A 93 11.75 18.99 -3.04
N PRO A 94 12.90 18.51 -3.58
CA PRO A 94 14.17 18.63 -2.89
C PRO A 94 14.77 20.01 -3.14
N LEU A 95 15.05 20.77 -2.08
CA LEU A 95 15.72 22.06 -2.15
C LEU A 95 16.45 22.37 -0.84
N TYR A 96 17.65 22.93 -0.91
CA TYR A 96 18.40 23.37 0.26
C TYR A 96 18.12 24.83 0.59
N VAL A 97 17.87 25.10 1.86
CA VAL A 97 17.57 26.44 2.37
C VAL A 97 18.85 27.28 2.40
N THR A 98 18.75 28.54 1.97
CA THR A 98 19.78 29.58 2.08
C THR A 98 19.27 30.75 2.92
N LEU A 99 20.14 31.70 3.27
CA LEU A 99 19.73 32.93 3.97
C LEU A 99 18.75 33.79 3.15
N SER A 100 18.81 33.70 1.83
CA SER A 100 17.95 34.45 0.89
C SER A 100 16.74 33.63 0.41
N SER A 101 16.57 32.40 0.88
CA SER A 101 15.47 31.53 0.45
C SER A 101 14.12 32.12 0.85
N SER A 102 13.20 32.09 -0.11
CA SER A 102 11.83 32.57 0.02
C SER A 102 10.85 31.62 -0.65
N LEU A 103 9.59 31.75 -0.25
CA LEU A 103 8.45 31.14 -0.92
C LEU A 103 7.53 32.27 -1.40
N SER A 104 7.09 32.20 -2.65
CA SER A 104 5.93 32.97 -3.12
C SER A 104 4.91 32.07 -3.77
N LEU A 105 3.63 32.40 -3.64
CA LEU A 105 2.54 31.71 -4.34
C LEU A 105 1.33 32.63 -4.47
N ASP A 106 0.52 32.39 -5.49
CA ASP A 106 -0.81 32.95 -5.62
C ASP A 106 -1.84 31.94 -5.13
N TYR A 107 -2.79 32.39 -4.33
CA TYR A 107 -3.87 31.54 -3.84
C TYR A 107 -5.21 32.28 -3.86
N MET A 108 -6.27 31.49 -3.96
CA MET A 108 -7.63 31.92 -3.70
C MET A 108 -8.34 30.82 -2.93
N VAL A 109 -9.08 31.20 -1.90
CA VAL A 109 -9.95 30.27 -1.17
C VAL A 109 -11.41 30.71 -1.36
N ARG A 110 -12.30 29.75 -1.54
CA ARG A 110 -13.75 29.98 -1.49
C ARG A 110 -14.32 29.17 -0.34
N THR A 111 -14.71 29.87 0.69
CA THR A 111 -15.14 29.38 1.99
C THR A 111 -16.42 30.10 2.38
N TYR A 112 -17.28 29.44 3.16
CA TYR A 112 -18.51 30.07 3.63
C TYR A 112 -18.54 29.94 5.15
N GLY A 113 -18.53 31.09 5.84
CA GLY A 113 -18.62 31.21 7.30
C GLY A 113 -17.30 31.57 8.01
N ASP A 114 -17.40 31.83 9.31
CA ASP A 114 -16.28 32.24 10.17
C ASP A 114 -15.42 31.06 10.64
N GLY A 115 -14.16 31.34 11.04
CA GLY A 115 -13.28 30.35 11.68
C GLY A 115 -12.48 29.46 10.72
N PHE A 116 -12.08 30.03 9.59
CA PHE A 116 -11.17 29.43 8.61
C PHE A 116 -9.71 29.68 8.98
N LYS A 117 -8.84 28.70 8.74
CA LYS A 117 -7.38 28.83 8.88
C LYS A 117 -6.69 28.33 7.61
N PHE A 118 -5.74 29.09 7.08
CA PHE A 118 -4.94 28.71 5.92
C PHE A 118 -3.46 28.66 6.29
N GLU A 119 -2.82 27.54 5.99
CA GLU A 119 -1.44 27.27 6.39
C GLU A 119 -0.63 26.76 5.21
N VAL A 120 0.62 27.22 5.15
CA VAL A 120 1.66 26.63 4.30
C VAL A 120 2.64 25.92 5.23
N VAL A 121 2.93 24.65 4.96
CA VAL A 121 3.82 23.84 5.77
C VAL A 121 4.97 23.33 4.92
N LEU A 122 6.20 23.62 5.34
CA LEU A 122 7.41 23.08 4.73
C LEU A 122 7.93 21.92 5.58
N CYS A 123 8.21 20.80 4.93
CA CYS A 123 8.74 19.61 5.58
C CYS A 123 10.20 19.47 5.23
N SER A 124 11.05 19.33 6.25
CA SER A 124 12.47 19.04 6.09
C SER A 124 12.72 17.54 6.10
N LYS A 125 13.80 17.12 5.44
CA LYS A 125 14.21 15.72 5.29
C LYS A 125 14.62 15.05 6.61
N ASP A 126 14.88 15.83 7.65
CA ASP A 126 15.09 15.30 9.02
C ASP A 126 13.76 14.87 9.69
N GLY A 127 12.61 15.20 9.12
CA GLY A 127 11.28 14.79 9.58
C GLY A 127 10.51 15.85 10.37
N LYS A 128 10.89 17.14 10.25
CA LYS A 128 10.20 18.25 10.92
C LYS A 128 9.22 18.97 9.99
N LYS A 129 8.15 19.53 10.58
CA LYS A 129 7.17 20.40 9.92
C LYS A 129 7.35 21.83 10.40
N TYR A 130 7.56 22.76 9.47
CA TYR A 130 7.65 24.19 9.74
C TYR A 130 6.44 24.87 9.11
N THR A 131 5.64 25.54 9.93
CA THR A 131 4.34 26.09 9.52
C THR A 131 4.41 27.61 9.44
N TYR A 132 3.75 28.16 8.43
CA TYR A 132 3.37 29.57 8.35
C TYR A 132 1.84 29.66 8.24
N THR A 133 1.20 30.30 9.22
CA THR A 133 -0.24 30.56 9.21
C THR A 133 -0.51 31.93 8.60
N VAL A 134 -1.36 31.99 7.58
CA VAL A 134 -1.69 33.26 6.92
C VAL A 134 -2.53 34.14 7.86
N PRO A 135 -2.09 35.37 8.20
CA PRO A 135 -2.73 36.17 9.26
C PRO A 135 -4.17 36.60 8.97
N SER A 136 -4.48 36.93 7.71
CA SER A 136 -5.80 37.39 7.28
C SER A 136 -6.12 36.82 5.91
N ILE A 137 -7.35 36.33 5.74
CA ILE A 137 -7.78 35.67 4.53
C ILE A 137 -9.01 36.40 4.03
N GLU A 138 -8.97 36.84 2.77
CA GLU A 138 -10.13 37.39 2.08
C GLU A 138 -10.74 36.29 1.22
N ASP A 139 -12.03 36.07 1.41
CA ASP A 139 -12.76 35.04 0.69
C ASP A 139 -12.96 35.45 -0.79
N ASP A 140 -12.91 34.46 -1.68
CA ASP A 140 -13.15 34.59 -3.12
C ASP A 140 -12.32 35.67 -3.82
N THR A 141 -11.11 35.90 -3.32
CA THR A 141 -10.18 36.89 -3.88
C THR A 141 -8.79 36.29 -4.03
N TRP A 142 -8.15 36.51 -5.19
CA TRP A 142 -6.76 36.13 -5.41
C TRP A 142 -5.82 36.99 -4.58
N LYS A 143 -4.88 36.33 -3.90
CA LYS A 143 -3.84 36.96 -3.09
C LYS A 143 -2.49 36.36 -3.42
N ASN A 144 -1.48 37.22 -3.46
CA ASN A 144 -0.08 36.80 -3.54
C ASN A 144 0.50 36.74 -2.13
N LEU A 145 1.17 35.64 -1.80
CA LEU A 145 2.02 35.50 -0.63
C LEU A 145 3.48 35.58 -1.07
N SER A 146 4.30 36.28 -0.30
CA SER A 146 5.75 36.26 -0.42
C SER A 146 6.35 36.25 0.99
N ILE A 147 7.04 35.17 1.33
CA ILE A 147 7.41 34.81 2.69
C ILE A 147 8.89 34.36 2.71
N PRO A 148 9.78 35.04 3.44
CA PRO A 148 11.12 34.52 3.74
C PRO A 148 11.03 33.19 4.48
N LEU A 149 11.84 32.19 4.11
CA LEU A 149 11.72 30.85 4.73
C LEU A 149 12.02 30.86 6.23
N SER A 150 12.78 31.83 6.73
CA SER A 150 13.04 32.06 8.16
C SER A 150 11.78 32.27 9.00
N ASN A 151 10.66 32.65 8.37
CA ASN A 151 9.39 32.92 9.04
C ASN A 151 8.57 31.65 9.30
N PHE A 152 8.91 30.52 8.69
CA PHE A 152 8.26 29.24 8.99
C PHE A 152 8.80 28.67 10.30
N LYS A 153 7.89 28.20 11.17
CA LYS A 153 8.21 27.82 12.54
C LYS A 153 7.80 26.39 12.86
N ASN A 154 8.66 25.67 13.59
CA ASN A 154 8.33 24.45 14.29
C ASN A 154 8.42 24.71 15.80
N GLY A 155 7.29 25.04 16.44
CA GLY A 155 7.29 25.58 17.80
C GLY A 155 8.07 26.89 17.85
N GLN A 156 9.23 26.89 18.51
CA GLN A 156 10.13 28.05 18.59
C GLN A 156 11.28 28.02 17.55
N GLU A 157 11.48 26.89 16.87
CA GLU A 157 12.57 26.70 15.89
C GLU A 157 12.18 27.31 14.53
N SER A 158 13.16 27.92 13.84
CA SER A 158 13.05 28.38 12.45
C SER A 158 13.68 27.38 11.48
N LEU A 159 13.36 27.52 10.19
CA LEU A 159 14.16 26.91 9.11
C LEU A 159 15.54 27.59 9.05
N ASP A 160 16.60 26.80 9.16
CA ASP A 160 17.99 27.27 9.13
C ASP A 160 18.65 27.00 7.76
N PRO A 161 19.60 27.83 7.32
CA PRO A 161 20.39 27.56 6.11
C PRO A 161 21.09 26.20 6.15
N GLY A 162 21.13 25.52 5.01
CA GLY A 162 21.71 24.19 4.85
C GLY A 162 20.74 23.03 5.11
N GLN A 163 19.53 23.29 5.64
CA GLN A 163 18.49 22.26 5.75
C GLN A 163 17.95 21.88 4.37
N GLU A 164 17.77 20.58 4.12
CA GLU A 164 17.12 20.06 2.92
C GLU A 164 15.61 19.94 3.16
N LEU A 165 14.83 20.62 2.33
CA LEU A 165 13.38 20.46 2.23
C LEU A 165 13.03 19.20 1.45
N GLU A 166 11.95 18.54 1.86
CA GLU A 166 11.39 17.35 1.23
C GLU A 166 10.03 17.63 0.58
N ALA A 167 9.16 18.40 1.22
CA ALA A 167 7.78 18.58 0.76
C ALA A 167 7.13 19.89 1.24
N ILE A 168 6.05 20.29 0.56
CA ILE A 168 5.19 21.43 0.90
C ILE A 168 3.76 20.94 1.03
N TYR A 169 3.07 21.44 2.04
CA TYR A 169 1.63 21.38 2.16
C TYR A 169 1.04 22.78 2.05
N VAL A 170 -0.10 22.89 1.40
CA VAL A 170 -0.92 24.11 1.38
C VAL A 170 -2.32 23.69 1.81
N LEU A 171 -2.73 24.12 3.00
CA LEU A 171 -3.88 23.55 3.73
C LEU A 171 -4.88 24.60 4.17
N ALA A 172 -6.14 24.27 3.96
CA ALA A 172 -7.29 24.92 4.56
C ALA A 172 -7.82 24.06 5.71
N TYR A 173 -8.21 24.72 6.80
CA TYR A 173 -8.90 24.11 7.93
C TYR A 173 -10.24 24.80 8.14
N LEU A 174 -11.30 23.99 8.12
CA LEU A 174 -12.68 24.37 8.37
C LEU A 174 -13.05 23.92 9.78
N ARG A 175 -13.44 24.87 10.63
CA ARG A 175 -13.94 24.56 11.98
C ARG A 175 -15.21 23.71 11.94
N ARG A 176 -16.09 23.95 10.97
CA ARG A 176 -17.30 23.16 10.75
C ARG A 176 -17.77 23.30 9.31
N THR A 177 -17.97 22.19 8.62
CA THR A 177 -18.51 22.16 7.24
C THR A 177 -20.02 22.36 7.21
N ASN A 178 -20.51 22.91 6.10
CA ASN A 178 -21.92 22.95 5.73
C ASN A 178 -22.17 21.95 4.57
N PRO A 179 -23.04 20.95 4.72
CA PRO A 179 -23.34 19.97 3.68
C PRO A 179 -23.87 20.53 2.36
N ASP A 180 -24.45 21.73 2.37
CA ASP A 180 -25.02 22.37 1.17
C ASP A 180 -23.98 23.18 0.38
N VAL A 181 -22.78 23.34 0.94
CA VAL A 181 -21.75 24.24 0.44
C VAL A 181 -20.60 23.47 -0.22
N TRP A 182 -20.10 24.04 -1.32
CA TRP A 182 -18.84 23.61 -1.94
C TRP A 182 -17.70 24.53 -1.50
N TYR A 183 -16.62 23.94 -0.99
CA TYR A 183 -15.40 24.65 -0.62
C TYR A 183 -14.34 24.47 -1.70
N ARG A 184 -13.51 25.48 -1.93
CA ARG A 184 -12.43 25.41 -2.93
C ARG A 184 -11.15 26.09 -2.45
N ILE A 185 -10.02 25.57 -2.89
CA ILE A 185 -8.72 26.22 -2.84
C ILE A 185 -8.15 26.20 -4.26
N TYR A 186 -7.60 27.31 -4.67
CA TYR A 186 -6.82 27.47 -5.88
C TYR A 186 -5.39 27.86 -5.52
N LEU A 187 -4.44 27.35 -6.29
CA LEU A 187 -3.02 27.59 -6.13
C LEU A 187 -2.39 27.82 -7.50
N ASP A 188 -1.55 28.84 -7.60
CA ASP A 188 -0.83 29.20 -8.80
C ASP A 188 0.51 29.89 -8.49
N ASN A 189 1.39 30.01 -9.49
CA ASN A 189 2.69 30.70 -9.43
C ASN A 189 3.52 30.37 -8.18
N VAL A 190 3.58 29.08 -7.82
CA VAL A 190 4.34 28.61 -6.66
C VAL A 190 5.83 28.67 -7.01
N VAL A 191 6.58 29.45 -6.26
CA VAL A 191 8.03 29.63 -6.41
C VAL A 191 8.70 29.47 -5.06
N ILE A 192 9.70 28.60 -4.98
CA ILE A 192 10.54 28.43 -3.79
C ILE A 192 12.00 28.53 -4.22
N THR A 193 12.73 29.47 -3.63
CA THR A 193 14.14 29.74 -3.96
C THR A 193 15.09 29.09 -2.97
N GLY A 194 16.23 28.61 -3.45
CA GLY A 194 17.24 27.97 -2.63
C GLY A 194 18.38 27.45 -3.49
N GLU A 195 18.95 26.33 -3.09
CA GLU A 195 20.05 25.70 -3.80
C GLU A 195 19.82 24.19 -4.00
N LYS A 196 20.47 23.61 -5.01
CA LYS A 196 20.54 22.16 -5.20
C LYS A 196 21.98 21.73 -5.47
N PRO A 197 22.36 20.48 -5.15
CA PRO A 197 23.64 19.94 -5.58
C PRO A 197 23.79 20.06 -7.10
N ALA A 198 24.94 20.56 -7.56
CA ALA A 198 25.23 20.61 -8.99
C ALA A 198 25.26 19.19 -9.58
N GLN A 199 24.95 19.08 -10.87
CA GLN A 199 24.98 17.81 -11.60
C GLN A 199 25.63 17.98 -12.97
N PHE A 200 26.28 16.94 -13.43
CA PHE A 200 26.81 16.83 -14.78
C PHE A 200 25.68 16.68 -15.79
N GLN A 201 25.81 17.38 -16.92
CA GLN A 201 25.05 17.08 -18.13
C GLN A 201 25.89 16.16 -19.01
N ILE A 202 25.40 14.94 -19.26
CA ILE A 202 26.03 14.01 -20.20
C ILE A 202 25.56 14.37 -21.61
N VAL A 203 26.51 14.73 -22.47
CA VAL A 203 26.27 15.21 -23.84
C VAL A 203 26.40 14.06 -24.84
N GLU A 204 27.35 13.15 -24.60
CA GLU A 204 27.57 11.97 -25.42
C GLU A 204 27.72 10.74 -24.51
N PRO A 205 26.89 9.69 -24.65
CA PRO A 205 25.68 9.68 -25.49
C PRO A 205 24.65 10.71 -25.00
N LYS A 206 23.65 11.00 -25.83
CA LYS A 206 22.55 11.92 -25.46
C LYS A 206 21.91 11.43 -24.15
N SER A 207 21.52 12.36 -23.28
CA SER A 207 20.86 12.03 -22.02
C SER A 207 19.67 12.95 -21.73
N SER A 208 18.82 12.52 -20.81
CA SER A 208 17.75 13.33 -20.22
C SER A 208 17.75 13.22 -18.70
N VAL A 209 17.25 14.25 -18.03
CA VAL A 209 17.04 14.26 -16.57
C VAL A 209 15.55 14.07 -16.31
N LEU A 210 15.22 13.07 -15.50
CA LEU A 210 13.88 12.87 -14.96
C LEU A 210 13.77 13.65 -13.65
N GLU A 211 13.32 14.90 -13.70
CA GLU A 211 13.39 15.87 -12.59
C GLU A 211 12.75 15.36 -11.28
N HIS A 212 11.53 14.79 -11.34
CA HIS A 212 10.87 14.23 -10.14
C HIS A 212 11.64 13.09 -9.47
N TRP A 213 12.54 12.45 -10.21
CA TRP A 213 13.26 11.25 -9.83
C TRP A 213 14.73 11.53 -9.53
N ASN A 214 15.20 12.77 -9.79
CA ASN A 214 16.59 13.16 -9.72
C ASN A 214 17.53 12.17 -10.45
N LYS A 215 17.10 11.72 -11.63
CA LYS A 215 17.71 10.60 -12.35
C LYS A 215 18.14 11.01 -13.75
N THR A 216 19.41 10.74 -14.08
CA THR A 216 19.93 10.93 -15.44
C THR A 216 19.80 9.61 -16.22
N VAL A 217 19.22 9.68 -17.42
CA VAL A 217 18.97 8.55 -18.32
C VAL A 217 19.74 8.74 -19.61
N LEU A 218 20.60 7.77 -19.96
CA LEU A 218 21.27 7.75 -21.25
C LEU A 218 20.31 7.25 -22.33
N HIS A 219 20.39 7.83 -23.53
CA HIS A 219 19.58 7.44 -24.68
C HIS A 219 20.25 6.34 -25.53
N LYS A 220 21.20 5.61 -24.92
CA LYS A 220 21.96 4.56 -25.58
C LYS A 220 22.02 3.31 -24.68
N HIS A 221 21.64 2.17 -25.24
CA HIS A 221 21.99 0.86 -24.71
C HIS A 221 23.25 0.33 -25.39
N TYR A 222 23.95 -0.60 -24.72
CA TYR A 222 25.22 -1.15 -25.17
C TYR A 222 25.10 -2.65 -25.42
N GLN A 223 25.90 -3.14 -26.35
CA GLN A 223 26.11 -4.56 -26.62
C GLN A 223 27.56 -4.97 -26.34
N ALA A 224 27.79 -6.27 -26.26
CA ALA A 224 29.14 -6.81 -26.13
C ALA A 224 30.00 -6.42 -27.34
N GLY A 225 31.22 -5.96 -27.07
CA GLY A 225 32.16 -5.39 -28.03
C GLY A 225 32.13 -3.86 -28.07
N GLU A 226 31.08 -3.21 -27.59
CA GLU A 226 31.00 -1.76 -27.58
C GLU A 226 31.75 -1.14 -26.39
N ALA A 227 32.37 0.02 -26.63
CA ALA A 227 33.02 0.81 -25.60
C ALA A 227 32.11 1.91 -25.05
N ILE A 228 32.24 2.18 -23.75
CA ILE A 228 31.62 3.33 -23.10
C ILE A 228 32.44 4.57 -23.47
N HIS A 229 31.86 5.38 -24.34
CA HIS A 229 32.30 6.73 -24.66
C HIS A 229 31.46 7.72 -23.85
N LEU A 230 32.10 8.64 -23.11
CA LEU A 230 31.39 9.71 -22.41
C LEU A 230 31.98 11.07 -22.72
N ALA A 231 31.11 12.04 -23.00
CA ALA A 231 31.41 13.46 -22.98
C ALA A 231 30.41 14.19 -22.09
N THR A 232 30.89 15.01 -21.17
CA THR A 232 30.07 15.70 -20.17
C THR A 232 30.52 17.14 -19.95
N ARG A 233 29.61 17.98 -19.47
CA ARG A 233 29.90 19.31 -18.94
C ARG A 233 29.15 19.53 -17.64
N ILE A 234 29.63 20.49 -16.88
CA ILE A 234 28.92 21.02 -15.73
C ILE A 234 28.24 22.34 -16.11
N PRO A 235 26.91 22.48 -15.92
CA PRO A 235 26.21 23.75 -16.11
C PRO A 235 26.84 24.87 -15.25
N GLY A 236 26.80 26.10 -15.74
CA GLY A 236 27.36 27.27 -15.04
C GLY A 236 28.89 27.41 -15.10
N ASN A 237 29.60 26.57 -15.86
CA ASN A 237 31.07 26.59 -16.01
C ASN A 237 31.83 26.55 -14.67
N ILE A 238 31.30 25.80 -13.70
CA ILE A 238 31.98 25.58 -12.41
C ILE A 238 33.39 25.04 -12.67
N PRO A 239 34.45 25.71 -12.20
CA PRO A 239 35.81 25.26 -12.45
C PRO A 239 36.10 23.97 -11.68
N LEU A 240 36.41 22.91 -12.41
CA LEU A 240 36.80 21.61 -11.87
C LEU A 240 38.27 21.34 -12.19
N THR A 241 39.01 20.83 -11.22
CA THR A 241 40.41 20.40 -11.36
C THR A 241 40.52 18.98 -11.90
N SER A 242 39.53 18.13 -11.63
CA SER A 242 39.46 16.76 -12.15
C SER A 242 38.03 16.27 -12.29
N VAL A 243 37.79 15.40 -13.27
CA VAL A 243 36.56 14.61 -13.40
C VAL A 243 36.95 13.15 -13.57
N SER A 244 36.25 12.26 -12.85
CA SER A 244 36.49 10.82 -12.88
C SER A 244 35.18 10.05 -13.02
N PHE A 245 35.27 8.84 -13.56
CA PHE A 245 34.17 7.92 -13.79
C PHE A 245 34.37 6.61 -13.01
N THR A 246 33.31 6.12 -12.40
CA THR A 246 33.25 4.83 -11.72
C THR A 246 32.08 4.03 -12.30
N LEU A 247 32.29 2.73 -12.49
CA LEU A 247 31.29 1.81 -13.03
C LEU A 247 31.06 0.65 -12.06
N TYR A 248 29.79 0.36 -11.77
CA TYR A 248 29.35 -0.81 -11.03
C TYR A 248 28.55 -1.74 -11.93
N ASN A 249 28.81 -3.04 -11.81
CA ASN A 249 28.01 -4.07 -12.48
C ASN A 249 26.63 -4.23 -11.81
N PRO A 250 25.70 -5.03 -12.39
CA PRO A 250 24.36 -5.25 -11.83
C PRO A 250 24.35 -5.82 -10.42
N GLU A 251 25.42 -6.49 -9.99
CA GLU A 251 25.57 -7.03 -8.63
C GLU A 251 26.12 -6.01 -7.62
N GLY A 252 26.38 -4.76 -8.06
CA GLY A 252 26.96 -3.71 -7.23
C GLY A 252 28.47 -3.82 -7.04
N LYS A 253 29.15 -4.69 -7.79
CA LYS A 253 30.62 -4.79 -7.79
C LYS A 253 31.22 -3.70 -8.66
N LYS A 254 32.21 -3.00 -8.12
CA LYS A 254 32.96 -1.97 -8.85
C LYS A 254 33.85 -2.62 -9.91
N VAL A 255 33.70 -2.19 -11.16
CA VAL A 255 34.44 -2.70 -12.34
C VAL A 255 35.44 -1.67 -12.85
N VAL A 256 35.05 -0.39 -12.90
CA VAL A 256 35.95 0.74 -13.18
C VAL A 256 36.01 1.62 -11.93
N ASN A 257 37.21 2.01 -11.51
CA ASN A 257 37.40 2.82 -10.31
C ASN A 257 38.06 4.16 -10.64
N ALA A 258 37.30 5.26 -10.51
CA ALA A 258 37.79 6.63 -10.61
C ALA A 258 38.67 6.91 -11.86
N MET A 259 38.26 6.41 -13.03
CA MET A 259 38.99 6.63 -14.28
C MET A 259 38.88 8.10 -14.72
N PRO A 260 39.99 8.81 -14.99
CA PRO A 260 39.96 10.23 -15.30
C PRO A 260 39.40 10.50 -16.71
N LEU A 261 38.65 11.60 -16.83
CA LEU A 261 38.24 12.19 -18.10
C LEU A 261 39.20 13.33 -18.48
N ALA A 262 39.47 13.50 -19.77
CA ALA A 262 40.31 14.58 -20.27
C ALA A 262 39.47 15.83 -20.58
N TYR A 263 39.95 17.01 -20.18
CA TYR A 263 39.25 18.26 -20.49
C TYR A 263 39.62 18.80 -21.87
N ASN A 264 38.63 18.88 -22.76
CA ASN A 264 38.74 19.52 -24.05
C ASN A 264 38.39 21.01 -23.96
N LYS A 265 39.43 21.87 -23.94
CA LYS A 265 39.28 23.33 -23.84
C LYS A 265 38.44 23.96 -24.95
N ARG A 266 38.50 23.42 -26.19
CA ARG A 266 37.77 23.98 -27.35
C ARG A 266 36.28 23.70 -27.25
N LYS A 267 35.90 22.47 -26.89
CA LYS A 267 34.50 22.06 -26.74
C LYS A 267 33.92 22.39 -25.36
N LYS A 268 34.78 22.74 -24.39
CA LYS A 268 34.42 22.92 -22.96
C LYS A 268 33.76 21.67 -22.38
N LEU A 269 34.28 20.49 -22.74
CA LEU A 269 33.75 19.18 -22.31
C LEU A 269 34.85 18.36 -21.63
N TRP A 270 34.48 17.61 -20.61
CA TRP A 270 35.27 16.48 -20.10
C TRP A 270 34.88 15.26 -20.90
N ALA A 271 35.83 14.56 -21.50
CA ALA A 271 35.55 13.42 -22.35
C ALA A 271 36.58 12.30 -22.19
N GLN A 272 36.12 11.08 -22.39
CA GLN A 272 36.98 9.90 -22.53
C GLN A 272 36.40 8.97 -23.59
N ALA A 273 37.27 8.53 -24.50
CA ALA A 273 36.89 7.75 -25.67
C ALA A 273 36.86 6.24 -25.41
N SER A 274 37.33 5.74 -24.28
CA SER A 274 37.06 4.35 -23.89
C SER A 274 37.21 4.23 -22.38
N LEU A 275 36.09 4.17 -21.68
CA LEU A 275 36.06 4.00 -20.22
C LEU A 275 35.98 2.53 -19.81
N TYR A 276 35.30 1.72 -20.62
CA TYR A 276 35.15 0.28 -20.46
C TYR A 276 34.67 -0.30 -21.79
N THR A 277 35.14 -1.47 -22.18
CA THR A 277 34.61 -2.21 -23.35
C THR A 277 33.91 -3.45 -22.84
N PHE A 278 32.62 -3.57 -23.14
CA PHE A 278 31.85 -4.73 -22.71
C PHE A 278 32.32 -5.99 -23.44
N SER A 279 32.54 -7.06 -22.69
CA SER A 279 32.86 -8.39 -23.20
C SER A 279 31.59 -9.25 -23.26
N GLN A 280 31.70 -10.43 -23.89
CA GLN A 280 30.61 -11.42 -23.89
C GLN A 280 30.33 -12.02 -22.50
N ASN A 281 31.30 -11.94 -21.57
CA ASN A 281 31.18 -12.47 -20.22
C ASN A 281 30.60 -11.46 -19.22
N ASP A 282 30.38 -10.22 -19.64
CA ASP A 282 29.80 -9.20 -18.77
C ASP A 282 28.32 -9.48 -18.51
N ILE A 283 27.92 -9.30 -17.25
CA ILE A 283 26.56 -9.53 -16.79
C ILE A 283 25.62 -8.54 -17.49
N LYS A 284 24.59 -9.07 -18.16
CA LYS A 284 23.55 -8.28 -18.83
C LYS A 284 22.66 -7.56 -17.83
N GLY A 285 21.97 -6.52 -18.31
CA GLY A 285 21.04 -5.73 -17.53
C GLY A 285 21.59 -4.36 -17.14
N ARG A 286 21.17 -3.87 -15.97
CA ARG A 286 21.39 -2.48 -15.53
C ARG A 286 22.70 -2.31 -14.75
N TRP A 287 23.63 -1.58 -15.33
CA TRP A 287 24.86 -1.11 -14.70
C TRP A 287 24.69 0.32 -14.17
N GLN A 288 25.51 0.71 -13.20
CA GLN A 288 25.50 2.07 -12.64
C GLN A 288 26.81 2.80 -12.94
N GLY A 289 26.71 3.89 -13.69
CA GLY A 289 27.79 4.86 -13.88
C GLY A 289 27.70 6.00 -12.87
N ILE A 290 28.85 6.44 -12.35
CA ILE A 290 28.96 7.60 -11.47
C ILE A 290 30.09 8.51 -11.97
N LEU A 291 29.75 9.78 -12.24
CA LEU A 291 30.71 10.86 -12.51
C LEU A 291 30.98 11.64 -11.23
N ILE A 292 32.25 11.87 -10.92
CA ILE A 292 32.69 12.68 -9.78
C ILE A 292 33.64 13.78 -10.29
N GLY A 293 33.27 15.03 -10.06
CA GLY A 293 34.10 16.21 -10.30
C GLY A 293 34.62 16.80 -9.00
N ILE A 294 35.86 17.27 -8.99
CA ILE A 294 36.49 17.95 -7.83
C ILE A 294 36.94 19.35 -8.28
N ASN A 295 36.74 20.37 -7.44
CA ASN A 295 37.27 21.72 -7.65
C ASN A 295 38.57 21.97 -6.87
N GLU A 296 39.13 23.18 -6.98
CA GLU A 296 40.37 23.56 -6.29
C GLU A 296 40.28 23.54 -4.75
N TYR A 297 39.06 23.63 -4.20
CA TYR A 297 38.78 23.59 -2.75
C TYR A 297 38.48 22.16 -2.24
N GLY A 298 38.60 21.13 -3.09
CA GLY A 298 38.28 19.75 -2.74
C GLY A 298 36.78 19.43 -2.65
N ARG A 299 35.90 20.35 -3.08
CA ARG A 299 34.44 20.12 -3.12
C ARG A 299 34.04 19.32 -4.34
N GLN A 300 32.95 18.57 -4.22
CA GLN A 300 32.56 17.53 -5.17
C GLN A 300 31.24 17.80 -5.88
N VAL A 301 31.17 17.37 -7.14
CA VAL A 301 29.93 17.21 -7.92
C VAL A 301 29.79 15.74 -8.26
N GLU A 302 28.61 15.18 -8.05
CA GLU A 302 28.34 13.77 -8.28
C GLU A 302 27.09 13.60 -9.15
N THR A 303 27.15 12.72 -10.15
CA THR A 303 25.99 12.39 -10.99
C THR A 303 26.01 10.91 -11.30
N ALA A 304 24.97 10.21 -10.86
CA ALA A 304 24.74 8.80 -11.16
C ALA A 304 23.75 8.64 -12.32
N PHE A 305 23.94 7.61 -13.13
CA PHE A 305 23.09 7.28 -14.27
C PHE A 305 23.14 5.78 -14.56
N ASP A 306 22.09 5.29 -15.21
CA ASP A 306 21.99 3.89 -15.62
C ASP A 306 22.68 3.69 -16.97
N ILE A 307 23.37 2.55 -17.11
CA ILE A 307 23.94 2.06 -18.37
C ILE A 307 23.36 0.67 -18.60
N TRP A 308 22.71 0.45 -19.74
CA TRP A 308 22.11 -0.84 -20.07
C TRP A 308 23.05 -1.64 -20.96
N LEU A 309 23.40 -2.85 -20.53
CA LEU A 309 24.04 -3.85 -21.37
C LEU A 309 22.99 -4.89 -21.76
N THR A 310 22.62 -4.93 -23.03
CA THR A 310 21.59 -5.84 -23.56
C THR A 310 22.21 -6.90 -24.47
N ASP A 311 21.41 -7.92 -24.78
CA ASP A 311 21.74 -8.87 -25.84
C ASP A 311 21.30 -8.34 -27.20
N GLN A 312 21.71 -9.04 -28.26
CA GLN A 312 21.04 -8.84 -29.55
C GLN A 312 19.56 -9.19 -29.40
N SER A 313 18.72 -8.41 -30.09
CA SER A 313 17.27 -8.56 -30.11
C SER A 313 16.87 -10.04 -30.32
N LEU A 314 16.18 -10.62 -29.33
CA LEU A 314 15.73 -12.03 -29.40
C LEU A 314 14.66 -12.17 -30.49
N PRO A 315 14.56 -13.33 -31.18
CA PRO A 315 13.48 -13.57 -32.13
C PRO A 315 12.13 -13.65 -31.42
N HIS A 316 11.06 -13.28 -32.12
CA HIS A 316 9.69 -13.41 -31.65
C HIS A 316 9.18 -14.86 -31.74
N PRO A 317 8.32 -15.32 -30.81
CA PRO A 317 7.90 -14.63 -29.58
C PRO A 317 9.00 -14.65 -28.52
N ARG A 318 8.99 -13.65 -27.63
CA ARG A 318 10.03 -13.48 -26.59
C ARG A 318 9.55 -12.90 -25.27
N ILE A 319 8.39 -12.23 -25.20
CA ILE A 319 8.05 -11.45 -23.99
C ILE A 319 7.55 -12.34 -22.84
N TYR A 320 6.85 -13.45 -23.13
CA TYR A 320 6.42 -14.41 -22.10
C TYR A 320 7.08 -15.78 -22.25
N PHE A 321 7.30 -16.22 -23.49
CA PHE A 321 7.93 -17.49 -23.84
C PHE A 321 8.58 -17.40 -25.22
N GLY A 322 9.55 -18.28 -25.47
CA GLY A 322 10.29 -18.42 -26.72
C GLY A 322 9.64 -19.43 -27.67
N ALA A 323 10.11 -19.45 -28.92
CA ALA A 323 9.66 -20.44 -29.91
C ALA A 323 9.96 -21.89 -29.46
N ASP A 324 11.03 -22.10 -28.70
CA ASP A 324 11.45 -23.37 -28.11
C ASP A 324 10.54 -23.84 -26.95
N GLU A 325 9.76 -22.94 -26.36
CA GLU A 325 8.85 -23.23 -25.25
C GLU A 325 7.42 -23.54 -25.72
N ILE A 326 7.09 -23.37 -27.02
CA ILE A 326 5.74 -23.58 -27.55
C ILE A 326 5.26 -25.03 -27.37
N ASP A 327 6.15 -26.01 -27.52
CA ASP A 327 5.79 -27.42 -27.40
C ASP A 327 5.36 -27.80 -25.97
N TYR A 328 5.86 -27.09 -24.95
CA TYR A 328 5.35 -27.22 -23.58
C TYR A 328 3.87 -26.85 -23.50
N TYR A 329 3.45 -25.73 -24.09
CA TYR A 329 2.06 -25.30 -24.09
C TYR A 329 1.14 -26.21 -24.93
N LYS A 330 1.64 -26.79 -26.02
CA LYS A 330 0.92 -27.82 -26.79
C LYS A 330 0.65 -29.08 -25.97
N GLN A 331 1.61 -29.48 -25.14
CA GLN A 331 1.44 -30.62 -24.23
C GLN A 331 0.49 -30.27 -23.09
N ARG A 332 0.68 -29.11 -22.47
CA ARG A 332 -0.15 -28.57 -21.38
C ARG A 332 -1.63 -28.51 -21.75
N ARG A 333 -1.95 -28.05 -22.97
CA ARG A 333 -3.33 -28.05 -23.52
C ARG A 333 -4.01 -29.42 -23.44
N LYS A 334 -3.26 -30.52 -23.61
CA LYS A 334 -3.79 -31.89 -23.64
C LYS A 334 -4.06 -32.46 -22.24
N GLU A 335 -3.61 -31.80 -21.18
CA GLU A 335 -3.91 -32.21 -19.83
C GLU A 335 -5.41 -32.04 -19.53
N LYS A 336 -6.02 -33.02 -18.85
CA LYS A 336 -7.47 -33.06 -18.61
C LYS A 336 -8.03 -31.78 -17.98
N HIS A 337 -7.29 -31.18 -17.05
CA HIS A 337 -7.69 -29.92 -16.41
C HIS A 337 -7.73 -28.75 -17.39
N TRP A 338 -6.69 -28.64 -18.23
CA TRP A 338 -6.54 -27.57 -19.21
C TRP A 338 -7.47 -27.72 -20.40
N GLN A 339 -7.78 -28.94 -20.82
CA GLN A 339 -8.66 -29.19 -21.97
C GLN A 339 -10.04 -28.52 -21.79
N ILE A 340 -10.65 -28.63 -20.60
CA ILE A 340 -11.98 -28.02 -20.33
C ILE A 340 -11.91 -26.49 -20.46
N TRP A 341 -10.88 -25.88 -19.87
CA TRP A 341 -10.69 -24.43 -19.96
C TRP A 341 -10.35 -24.00 -21.39
N TRP A 342 -9.53 -24.78 -22.10
CA TRP A 342 -9.10 -24.53 -23.46
C TRP A 342 -10.28 -24.57 -24.44
N ASP A 343 -11.13 -25.59 -24.36
CA ASP A 343 -12.33 -25.70 -25.20
C ASP A 343 -13.25 -24.50 -24.97
N SER A 344 -13.40 -24.05 -23.71
CA SER A 344 -14.13 -22.82 -23.40
C SER A 344 -13.46 -21.56 -23.96
N LEU A 345 -12.13 -21.51 -24.00
CA LEU A 345 -11.39 -20.40 -24.60
C LEU A 345 -11.59 -20.37 -26.11
N GLU A 346 -11.51 -21.52 -26.79
CA GLU A 346 -11.75 -21.64 -28.23
C GLU A 346 -13.16 -21.21 -28.60
N VAL A 347 -14.19 -21.71 -27.90
CA VAL A 347 -15.58 -21.31 -28.13
C VAL A 347 -15.78 -19.81 -27.88
N LYS A 348 -15.21 -19.27 -26.80
CA LYS A 348 -15.29 -17.83 -26.50
C LYS A 348 -14.62 -17.00 -27.59
N SER A 349 -13.43 -17.42 -28.04
CA SER A 349 -12.65 -16.71 -29.05
C SER A 349 -13.32 -16.77 -30.42
N GLU A 350 -13.80 -17.95 -30.82
CA GLU A 350 -14.60 -18.14 -32.03
C GLU A 350 -15.86 -17.28 -32.00
N ARG A 351 -16.56 -17.25 -30.85
CA ARG A 351 -17.69 -16.35 -30.65
C ARG A 351 -17.27 -14.89 -30.81
N LEU A 352 -16.14 -14.45 -30.24
CA LEU A 352 -15.67 -13.06 -30.41
C LEU A 352 -15.31 -12.73 -31.87
N ARG A 353 -14.86 -13.71 -32.66
CA ARG A 353 -14.68 -13.56 -34.12
C ARG A 353 -16.02 -13.50 -34.88
N LYS A 354 -17.06 -14.17 -34.37
CA LYS A 354 -18.36 -14.38 -35.05
C LYS A 354 -19.52 -13.51 -34.54
N THR A 355 -19.46 -12.94 -33.34
CA THR A 355 -20.60 -12.26 -32.70
C THR A 355 -20.51 -10.75 -32.75
N SER A 356 -21.69 -10.15 -32.91
CA SER A 356 -22.04 -8.76 -32.72
C SER A 356 -22.26 -8.48 -31.23
N ASN A 357 -21.44 -7.64 -30.60
CA ASN A 357 -21.89 -7.05 -29.35
C ASN A 357 -21.29 -5.67 -29.06
N LEU A 358 -21.26 -4.85 -30.09
CA LEU A 358 -21.59 -3.45 -29.90
C LEU A 358 -23.03 -3.31 -30.40
N GLY A 359 -23.96 -3.13 -29.47
CA GLY A 359 -25.26 -2.54 -29.82
C GLY A 359 -24.96 -1.29 -30.64
N SER A 360 -25.63 -1.14 -31.78
CA SER A 360 -25.28 -0.09 -32.73
C SER A 360 -25.18 1.26 -32.03
N LEU A 361 -24.37 2.11 -32.58
CA LEU A 361 -24.62 3.53 -32.60
C LEU A 361 -23.81 3.89 -33.81
N GLU A 362 -24.46 4.52 -34.77
CA GLU A 362 -23.70 5.46 -35.56
C GLU A 362 -22.95 6.36 -34.57
N PHE A 363 -21.65 6.11 -34.49
CA PHE A 363 -20.60 7.07 -34.22
C PHE A 363 -21.01 8.28 -33.38
N GLY A 364 -20.75 8.24 -32.07
CA GLY A 364 -20.45 9.47 -31.33
C GLY A 364 -21.48 10.60 -31.41
N VAL A 365 -22.77 10.29 -31.46
CA VAL A 365 -23.80 11.33 -31.38
C VAL A 365 -23.91 11.81 -29.94
N ARG A 366 -24.01 13.14 -29.79
CA ARG A 366 -24.16 13.97 -28.57
C ARG A 366 -25.37 13.65 -27.67
N THR A 367 -25.89 12.43 -27.62
CA THR A 367 -27.18 12.17 -26.97
C THR A 367 -27.02 11.47 -25.63
N SER A 368 -27.44 12.16 -24.58
CA SER A 368 -27.68 11.67 -23.22
C SER A 368 -28.87 10.68 -23.10
N SER A 369 -29.34 10.10 -24.21
CA SER A 369 -30.54 9.24 -24.23
C SER A 369 -30.17 7.77 -24.42
N ILE A 370 -30.59 6.96 -23.45
CA ILE A 370 -30.63 5.49 -23.51
C ILE A 370 -31.69 5.09 -24.54
N THR A 371 -31.30 4.97 -25.80
CA THR A 371 -32.12 4.25 -26.79
C THR A 371 -31.40 2.95 -27.10
N ARG A 372 -32.12 1.81 -27.02
CA ARG A 372 -31.60 0.52 -27.49
C ARG A 372 -31.39 0.61 -29.00
N VAL A 373 -30.24 0.17 -29.44
CA VAL A 373 -29.77 0.33 -30.81
C VAL A 373 -29.51 -1.09 -31.36
N PRO A 374 -29.96 -1.42 -32.59
CA PRO A 374 -29.86 -2.77 -33.15
C PRO A 374 -28.43 -3.31 -33.24
N GLU A 375 -28.26 -4.63 -33.22
CA GLU A 375 -26.96 -5.31 -33.09
C GLU A 375 -26.02 -5.05 -34.29
N THR A 376 -24.72 -4.76 -34.05
CA THR A 376 -23.70 -4.71 -35.13
C THR A 376 -22.50 -5.62 -34.83
N GLU A 377 -21.98 -6.27 -35.88
CA GLU A 377 -20.95 -7.33 -35.87
C GLU A 377 -19.54 -6.83 -35.52
N TRP A 378 -18.74 -7.61 -34.77
CA TRP A 378 -17.29 -7.40 -34.64
C TRP A 378 -16.58 -7.99 -35.86
N THR A 379 -16.57 -7.27 -36.97
CA THR A 379 -15.74 -7.58 -38.14
C THR A 379 -14.43 -6.78 -38.06
N LEU A 380 -13.41 -7.18 -38.83
CA LEU A 380 -12.21 -6.35 -39.00
C LEU A 380 -12.57 -4.94 -39.50
N GLU A 381 -13.62 -4.84 -40.33
CA GLU A 381 -14.17 -3.57 -40.81
C GLU A 381 -14.77 -2.73 -39.66
N SER A 382 -15.50 -3.32 -38.71
CA SER A 382 -16.05 -2.57 -37.57
C SER A 382 -14.99 -2.19 -36.54
N LEU A 383 -14.00 -3.06 -36.29
CA LEU A 383 -12.82 -2.76 -35.47
C LEU A 383 -12.04 -1.56 -36.01
N ALA A 384 -11.79 -1.52 -37.33
CA ALA A 384 -11.09 -0.42 -37.98
C ALA A 384 -11.86 0.91 -37.93
N ARG A 385 -13.18 0.86 -37.73
CA ARG A 385 -14.06 2.05 -37.62
C ARG A 385 -14.20 2.58 -36.20
N VAL A 386 -13.74 1.86 -35.17
CA VAL A 386 -13.84 2.34 -33.79
C VAL A 386 -13.10 3.67 -33.63
N ASN A 387 -13.79 4.65 -33.03
CA ASN A 387 -13.23 5.96 -32.77
C ASN A 387 -13.54 6.40 -31.33
N VAL A 388 -12.61 6.17 -30.41
CA VAL A 388 -12.74 6.58 -29.00
C VAL A 388 -12.80 8.11 -28.82
N SER A 389 -12.30 8.91 -29.78
CA SER A 389 -12.26 10.37 -29.62
C SER A 389 -13.63 11.06 -29.64
N VAL A 390 -14.70 10.34 -30.00
CA VAL A 390 -16.06 10.89 -30.14
C VAL A 390 -16.88 10.88 -28.84
N TYR A 391 -16.37 10.24 -27.80
CA TYR A 391 -17.06 10.16 -26.51
C TYR A 391 -17.22 11.55 -25.85
N ASP A 392 -18.21 11.65 -24.96
CA ASP A 392 -18.52 12.90 -24.26
C ASP A 392 -17.34 13.38 -23.41
N THR A 393 -16.93 14.63 -23.63
CA THR A 393 -15.77 15.23 -22.94
C THR A 393 -16.14 15.82 -21.57
N THR A 394 -17.42 16.03 -21.33
CA THR A 394 -18.00 16.71 -20.16
C THR A 394 -18.48 15.69 -19.13
N TYR A 395 -19.28 14.70 -19.53
CA TYR A 395 -19.92 13.71 -18.66
C TYR A 395 -19.34 12.31 -18.88
N LEU A 396 -18.58 11.80 -17.91
CA LEU A 396 -17.96 10.46 -17.98
C LEU A 396 -18.99 9.34 -17.80
N LEU A 397 -19.80 9.42 -16.74
CA LEU A 397 -20.62 8.29 -16.30
C LEU A 397 -21.60 7.77 -17.36
N PRO A 398 -22.29 8.62 -18.15
CA PRO A 398 -23.20 8.14 -19.19
C PRO A 398 -22.52 7.34 -20.30
N THR A 399 -21.22 7.56 -20.55
CA THR A 399 -20.48 6.93 -21.65
C THR A 399 -19.49 5.86 -21.19
N LEU A 400 -19.13 5.84 -19.90
CA LEU A 400 -18.08 4.97 -19.35
C LEU A 400 -18.37 3.48 -19.56
N HIS A 401 -19.63 3.05 -19.40
CA HIS A 401 -20.00 1.65 -19.64
C HIS A 401 -19.81 1.25 -21.12
N HIS A 402 -20.15 2.13 -22.07
CA HIS A 402 -19.94 1.87 -23.49
C HIS A 402 -18.44 1.82 -23.83
N TYR A 403 -17.64 2.69 -23.22
CA TYR A 403 -16.18 2.63 -23.35
C TYR A 403 -15.62 1.27 -22.91
N PHE A 404 -16.07 0.74 -21.77
CA PHE A 404 -15.67 -0.60 -21.34
C PHE A 404 -16.16 -1.71 -22.28
N ASN A 405 -17.34 -1.57 -22.88
CA ASN A 405 -17.87 -2.51 -23.87
C ASN A 405 -17.08 -2.51 -25.19
N ILE A 406 -16.23 -1.51 -25.44
CA ILE A 406 -15.26 -1.52 -26.56
C ILE A 406 -13.93 -2.09 -26.10
N MET A 407 -13.39 -1.58 -24.98
CA MET A 407 -12.04 -1.88 -24.53
C MET A 407 -11.89 -3.35 -24.09
N VAL A 408 -12.86 -3.89 -23.35
CA VAL A 408 -12.77 -5.26 -22.80
C VAL A 408 -12.82 -6.33 -23.91
N PRO A 409 -13.74 -6.27 -24.90
CA PRO A 409 -13.68 -7.20 -26.03
C PRO A 409 -12.40 -7.09 -26.84
N ALA A 410 -11.89 -5.87 -27.10
CA ALA A 410 -10.63 -5.68 -27.81
C ALA A 410 -9.45 -6.38 -27.10
N MET A 411 -9.35 -6.27 -25.78
CA MET A 411 -8.36 -6.99 -24.98
C MET A 411 -8.46 -8.51 -25.15
N HIS A 412 -9.68 -9.05 -25.14
CA HIS A 412 -9.91 -10.49 -25.32
C HIS A 412 -9.64 -10.96 -26.74
N ILE A 413 -10.03 -10.19 -27.76
CA ILE A 413 -9.75 -10.47 -29.17
C ILE A 413 -8.24 -10.63 -29.38
N LEU A 414 -7.45 -9.67 -28.92
CA LEU A 414 -6.00 -9.71 -29.09
C LEU A 414 -5.36 -10.88 -28.34
N ARG A 415 -5.68 -11.00 -27.04
CA ARG A 415 -5.03 -11.98 -26.16
C ARG A 415 -5.44 -13.43 -26.47
N ASP A 416 -6.74 -13.68 -26.60
CA ASP A 416 -7.28 -15.05 -26.67
C ASP A 416 -6.93 -15.66 -28.04
N ASN A 417 -7.07 -14.92 -29.15
CA ASN A 417 -6.69 -15.41 -30.48
C ASN A 417 -5.17 -15.57 -30.63
N ALA A 418 -4.36 -14.65 -30.09
CA ALA A 418 -2.90 -14.80 -30.12
C ALA A 418 -2.45 -16.08 -29.39
N LEU A 419 -2.97 -16.34 -28.17
CA LEU A 419 -2.62 -17.57 -27.46
C LEU A 419 -3.06 -18.83 -28.23
N ILE A 420 -4.27 -18.84 -28.78
CA ILE A 420 -4.75 -19.98 -29.59
C ILE A 420 -3.80 -20.20 -30.76
N TYR A 421 -3.50 -19.17 -31.55
CA TYR A 421 -2.58 -19.26 -32.69
C TYR A 421 -1.19 -19.78 -32.27
N ALA A 422 -0.62 -19.25 -31.19
CA ALA A 422 0.69 -19.67 -30.69
C ALA A 422 0.76 -21.17 -30.40
N VAL A 423 -0.31 -21.75 -29.84
CA VAL A 423 -0.36 -23.16 -29.45
C VAL A 423 -0.83 -24.07 -30.58
N THR A 424 -1.79 -23.64 -31.40
CA THR A 424 -2.39 -24.49 -32.45
C THR A 424 -1.70 -24.37 -33.80
N GLY A 425 -1.08 -23.22 -34.09
CA GLY A 425 -0.59 -22.88 -35.42
C GLY A 425 -1.69 -22.60 -36.45
N ASP A 426 -2.94 -22.39 -36.02
CA ASP A 426 -4.08 -22.16 -36.92
C ASP A 426 -3.92 -20.83 -37.68
N PRO A 427 -3.71 -20.86 -39.02
CA PRO A 427 -3.43 -19.66 -39.79
C PRO A 427 -4.62 -18.70 -39.86
N GLU A 428 -5.87 -19.18 -39.81
CA GLU A 428 -7.05 -18.31 -39.84
C GLU A 428 -7.14 -17.48 -38.55
N VAL A 429 -6.88 -18.12 -37.40
CA VAL A 429 -6.87 -17.46 -36.09
C VAL A 429 -5.71 -16.47 -35.99
N GLY A 430 -4.52 -16.85 -36.46
CA GLY A 430 -3.35 -15.97 -36.47
C GLY A 430 -3.54 -14.75 -37.37
N GLN A 431 -4.08 -14.94 -38.57
CA GLN A 431 -4.39 -13.87 -39.50
C GLN A 431 -5.41 -12.89 -38.92
N PHE A 432 -6.48 -13.39 -38.31
CA PHE A 432 -7.47 -12.54 -37.64
C PHE A 432 -6.86 -11.74 -36.47
N ALA A 433 -6.03 -12.38 -35.64
CA ALA A 433 -5.36 -11.70 -34.51
C ALA A 433 -4.44 -10.58 -35.01
N LYS A 434 -3.69 -10.83 -36.09
CA LYS A 434 -2.83 -9.84 -36.76
C LYS A 434 -3.65 -8.65 -37.27
N ASP A 435 -4.69 -8.92 -38.07
CA ASP A 435 -5.51 -7.86 -38.67
C ASP A 435 -6.23 -7.02 -37.60
N ALA A 436 -6.70 -7.66 -36.53
CA ALA A 436 -7.30 -6.97 -35.39
C ALA A 436 -6.29 -6.08 -34.66
N LEU A 437 -5.05 -6.53 -34.48
CA LEU A 437 -3.98 -5.73 -33.87
C LEU A 437 -3.65 -4.50 -34.70
N VAL A 438 -3.48 -4.65 -36.02
CA VAL A 438 -3.23 -3.54 -36.94
C VAL A 438 -4.37 -2.52 -36.87
N ALA A 439 -5.62 -2.99 -36.90
CA ALA A 439 -6.79 -2.12 -36.79
C ALA A 439 -6.85 -1.35 -35.45
N ILE A 440 -6.64 -2.03 -34.32
CA ILE A 440 -6.67 -1.43 -32.98
C ILE A 440 -5.52 -0.44 -32.77
N ALA A 441 -4.31 -0.76 -33.26
CA ALA A 441 -3.18 0.17 -33.23
C ALA A 441 -3.44 1.42 -34.09
N GLY A 442 -4.18 1.25 -35.19
CA GLY A 442 -4.63 2.33 -36.07
C GLY A 442 -5.62 3.31 -35.43
N TRP A 443 -6.25 2.97 -34.28
CA TRP A 443 -7.17 3.89 -33.60
C TRP A 443 -6.49 5.22 -33.24
N LYS A 444 -7.25 6.31 -33.39
CA LYS A 444 -6.77 7.67 -33.15
C LYS A 444 -6.30 7.91 -31.71
N THR A 445 -7.02 7.33 -30.75
CA THR A 445 -6.71 7.37 -29.31
C THR A 445 -7.27 6.12 -28.66
N TRP A 446 -6.59 5.60 -27.63
CA TRP A 446 -7.14 4.59 -26.72
C TRP A 446 -7.73 5.24 -25.45
N THR A 447 -7.33 6.48 -25.14
CA THR A 447 -7.76 7.23 -23.96
C THR A 447 -9.12 7.89 -24.20
N HIS A 448 -10.05 7.74 -23.25
CA HIS A 448 -11.35 8.40 -23.30
C HIS A 448 -11.18 9.94 -23.21
N PRO A 449 -11.80 10.73 -24.10
CA PRO A 449 -11.54 12.16 -24.24
C PRO A 449 -11.95 13.02 -23.03
N TRP A 450 -12.81 12.49 -22.14
CA TRP A 450 -13.08 13.09 -20.82
C TRP A 450 -11.81 13.26 -19.96
N PHE A 451 -10.89 12.28 -20.01
CA PHE A 451 -9.60 12.31 -19.31
C PHE A 451 -8.66 13.32 -19.98
N GLN A 452 -8.56 13.28 -21.31
CA GLN A 452 -7.73 14.23 -22.08
C GLN A 452 -8.15 15.70 -21.83
N LYS A 453 -9.46 15.99 -21.77
CA LYS A 453 -9.98 17.33 -21.42
C LYS A 453 -9.63 17.79 -19.99
N ARG A 454 -9.16 16.87 -19.15
CA ARG A 454 -8.69 17.12 -17.79
C ARG A 454 -7.17 16.95 -17.66
N HIS A 455 -6.46 17.00 -18.79
CA HIS A 455 -5.00 16.86 -18.85
C HIS A 455 -4.51 15.56 -18.20
N GLN A 456 -5.28 14.49 -18.41
CA GLN A 456 -4.87 13.11 -18.16
C GLN A 456 -4.61 12.43 -19.50
N GLU A 457 -3.36 12.08 -19.75
CA GLU A 457 -2.88 11.52 -21.02
C GLU A 457 -3.25 10.04 -21.15
N SER A 458 -3.42 9.34 -20.01
CA SER A 458 -3.71 7.90 -19.98
C SER A 458 -4.68 7.51 -18.85
N TYR A 459 -5.14 6.26 -18.88
CA TYR A 459 -6.09 5.65 -17.96
C TYR A 459 -5.84 4.13 -17.87
N TYR A 460 -6.17 3.46 -16.75
CA TYR A 460 -5.81 2.05 -16.55
C TYR A 460 -6.22 1.07 -17.69
N PRO A 461 -7.40 1.21 -18.36
CA PRO A 461 -7.78 0.33 -19.46
C PRO A 461 -6.88 0.47 -20.69
N VAL A 462 -6.24 1.64 -20.88
CA VAL A 462 -5.21 1.83 -21.91
C VAL A 462 -4.01 0.94 -21.61
N GLY A 463 -3.62 0.86 -20.34
CA GLY A 463 -2.56 -0.03 -19.87
C GLY A 463 -2.91 -1.51 -20.06
N GLU A 464 -4.11 -1.91 -19.64
CA GLU A 464 -4.58 -3.29 -19.83
C GLU A 464 -4.59 -3.66 -21.32
N LEU A 465 -5.12 -2.80 -22.19
CA LEU A 465 -5.08 -3.02 -23.65
C LEU A 465 -3.65 -3.12 -24.17
N GLY A 466 -2.75 -2.24 -23.72
CA GLY A 466 -1.33 -2.26 -24.06
C GLY A 466 -0.66 -3.60 -23.76
N VAL A 467 -0.88 -4.17 -22.57
CA VAL A 467 -0.30 -5.49 -22.21
C VAL A 467 -0.79 -6.61 -23.15
N ARG A 468 -2.08 -6.61 -23.53
CA ARG A 468 -2.64 -7.63 -24.43
C ARG A 468 -2.22 -7.40 -25.88
N ALA A 469 -2.11 -6.14 -26.30
CA ALA A 469 -1.63 -5.78 -27.63
C ALA A 469 -0.14 -6.11 -27.80
N ALA A 470 0.69 -5.85 -26.79
CA ALA A 470 2.10 -6.26 -26.76
C ALA A 470 2.26 -7.78 -26.90
N PHE A 471 1.47 -8.55 -26.15
CA PHE A 471 1.46 -10.02 -26.29
C PHE A 471 1.00 -10.46 -27.68
N CYS A 472 -0.05 -9.84 -28.24
CA CYS A 472 -0.49 -10.16 -29.59
C CYS A 472 0.60 -9.84 -30.64
N TYR A 473 1.23 -8.66 -30.56
CA TYR A 473 2.32 -8.25 -31.45
C TYR A 473 3.46 -9.27 -31.43
N ASP A 474 3.90 -9.65 -30.24
CA ASP A 474 4.99 -10.61 -30.06
C ASP A 474 4.70 -11.96 -30.72
N ILE A 475 3.45 -12.41 -30.69
CA ILE A 475 3.04 -13.71 -31.22
C ILE A 475 2.82 -13.67 -32.74
N VAL A 476 2.17 -12.62 -33.25
CA VAL A 476 1.81 -12.51 -34.68
C VAL A 476 2.86 -11.76 -35.52
N TYR A 477 3.97 -11.34 -34.91
CA TYR A 477 5.09 -10.67 -35.57
C TYR A 477 5.51 -11.32 -36.90
N PRO A 478 5.64 -12.65 -37.00
CA PRO A 478 6.04 -13.30 -38.25
C PRO A 478 5.02 -13.17 -39.39
N LEU A 479 3.75 -12.86 -39.08
CA LEU A 479 2.67 -12.72 -40.06
C LEU A 479 2.54 -11.30 -40.62
N MET A 480 3.17 -10.31 -39.99
CA MET A 480 3.06 -8.90 -40.37
C MET A 480 4.06 -8.50 -41.46
N SER A 481 3.61 -7.69 -42.42
CA SER A 481 4.50 -6.95 -43.31
C SER A 481 5.27 -5.86 -42.53
N GLU A 482 6.31 -5.30 -43.16
CA GLU A 482 7.06 -4.17 -42.57
C GLU A 482 6.16 -2.94 -42.32
N GLU A 483 5.25 -2.64 -43.26
CA GLU A 483 4.27 -1.55 -43.12
C GLU A 483 3.32 -1.81 -41.94
N GLU A 484 2.81 -3.03 -41.80
CA GLU A 484 1.93 -3.40 -40.69
C GLU A 484 2.66 -3.31 -39.34
N ARG A 485 3.93 -3.74 -39.28
CA ARG A 485 4.76 -3.59 -38.07
C ARG A 485 4.94 -2.12 -37.70
N HIS A 486 5.22 -1.26 -38.69
CA HIS A 486 5.35 0.18 -38.48
C HIS A 486 4.04 0.80 -37.96
N ILE A 487 2.88 0.42 -38.53
CA ILE A 487 1.56 0.87 -38.03
C ILE A 487 1.37 0.51 -36.55
N VAL A 488 1.73 -0.73 -36.15
CA VAL A 488 1.57 -1.16 -34.76
C VAL A 488 2.56 -0.44 -33.83
N GLN A 489 3.82 -0.29 -34.24
CA GLN A 489 4.85 0.41 -33.47
C GLN A 489 4.46 1.89 -33.21
N GLU A 490 4.04 2.60 -34.24
CA GLU A 490 3.55 3.98 -34.12
C GLU A 490 2.27 4.06 -33.27
N GLY A 491 1.38 3.09 -33.41
CA GLY A 491 0.18 2.96 -32.57
C GLY A 491 0.53 2.80 -31.08
N PHE A 492 1.52 1.97 -30.76
CA PHE A 492 2.01 1.78 -29.38
C PHE A 492 2.63 3.05 -28.81
N LEU A 493 3.47 3.75 -29.60
CA LEU A 493 4.07 5.02 -29.19
C LEU A 493 3.00 6.08 -28.92
N ARG A 494 2.07 6.26 -29.87
CA ARG A 494 1.00 7.28 -29.81
C ARG A 494 -0.01 7.02 -28.71
N ASN A 495 -0.47 5.79 -28.55
CA ASN A 495 -1.64 5.47 -27.72
C ASN A 495 -1.29 4.92 -26.33
N CYS A 496 -0.06 4.46 -26.10
CA CYS A 496 0.31 3.80 -24.85
C CYS A 496 1.63 4.33 -24.26
N ILE A 497 2.77 4.13 -24.94
CA ILE A 497 4.11 4.38 -24.37
C ILE A 497 4.28 5.86 -23.99
N ILE A 498 4.12 6.78 -24.94
CA ILE A 498 4.36 8.21 -24.71
C ILE A 498 3.31 8.81 -23.75
N PRO A 499 1.99 8.56 -23.91
CA PRO A 499 1.00 9.08 -22.97
C PRO A 499 1.20 8.59 -21.53
N VAL A 500 1.47 7.29 -21.33
CA VAL A 500 1.72 6.74 -19.99
C VAL A 500 3.01 7.32 -19.39
N TYR A 501 4.07 7.46 -20.18
CA TYR A 501 5.32 8.08 -19.72
C TYR A 501 5.09 9.54 -19.30
N ARG A 502 4.39 10.34 -20.11
CA ARG A 502 4.05 11.72 -19.75
C ARG A 502 3.25 11.77 -18.46
N GLU A 503 2.21 10.95 -18.34
CA GLU A 503 1.31 10.95 -17.19
C GLU A 503 1.99 10.56 -15.86
N TYR A 504 2.74 9.46 -15.87
CA TYR A 504 3.20 8.84 -14.63
C TYR A 504 4.69 9.06 -14.34
N VAL A 505 5.48 9.51 -15.32
CA VAL A 505 6.91 9.78 -15.15
C VAL A 505 7.20 11.28 -15.19
N VAL A 506 6.73 11.97 -16.24
CA VAL A 506 6.96 13.42 -16.41
C VAL A 506 6.07 14.22 -15.46
N GLU A 507 4.77 13.98 -15.45
CA GLU A 507 3.84 14.64 -14.52
C GLU A 507 3.82 13.99 -13.14
N ASN A 508 4.40 12.80 -13.01
CA ASN A 508 4.42 12.00 -11.79
C ASN A 508 3.04 11.95 -11.09
N ARG A 509 1.97 11.68 -11.86
CA ARG A 509 0.63 11.49 -11.29
C ARG A 509 0.66 10.37 -10.24
N ILE A 510 -0.07 10.60 -9.14
CA ILE A 510 -0.06 9.77 -7.92
C ILE A 510 1.40 9.64 -7.42
N PRO A 511 1.99 10.73 -6.93
CA PRO A 511 3.38 10.75 -6.48
C PRO A 511 3.60 9.85 -5.26
N SER A 512 2.57 9.60 -4.44
CA SER A 512 2.53 8.56 -3.39
C SER A 512 2.81 7.16 -3.92
N SER A 513 2.53 6.91 -5.19
CA SER A 513 2.75 5.65 -5.90
C SER A 513 1.99 4.44 -5.33
N THR A 514 0.85 4.64 -4.66
CA THR A 514 0.11 3.56 -3.99
C THR A 514 -1.06 2.96 -4.76
N SER A 515 -1.38 3.45 -5.97
CA SER A 515 -2.57 3.03 -6.73
C SER A 515 -2.31 1.95 -7.77
N ASN A 516 -3.19 0.96 -7.84
CA ASN A 516 -3.26 -0.05 -8.90
C ASN A 516 -3.32 0.53 -10.33
N TRP A 517 -3.73 1.78 -10.53
CA TRP A 517 -3.68 2.41 -11.86
C TRP A 517 -2.26 2.51 -12.39
N ILE A 518 -1.27 2.67 -11.51
CA ILE A 518 0.15 2.65 -11.88
C ILE A 518 0.54 1.23 -12.33
N ALA A 519 0.21 0.21 -11.53
CA ALA A 519 0.47 -1.19 -11.91
C ALA A 519 -0.08 -1.53 -13.29
N ASN A 520 -1.28 -1.05 -13.65
CA ASN A 520 -1.87 -1.36 -14.95
C ASN A 520 -1.35 -0.47 -16.08
N SER A 521 -1.35 0.86 -15.90
CA SER A 521 -0.96 1.81 -16.94
C SER A 521 0.51 1.71 -17.30
N VAL A 522 1.39 1.72 -16.30
CA VAL A 522 2.85 1.66 -16.49
C VAL A 522 3.27 0.30 -17.05
N SER A 523 2.61 -0.78 -16.62
CA SER A 523 2.84 -2.11 -17.20
C SER A 523 2.46 -2.18 -18.67
N GLY A 524 1.36 -1.55 -19.09
CA GLY A 524 1.01 -1.45 -20.51
C GLY A 524 2.05 -0.71 -21.33
N GLY A 525 2.48 0.47 -20.86
CA GLY A 525 3.55 1.23 -21.52
C GLY A 525 4.85 0.45 -21.63
N LEU A 526 5.28 -0.23 -20.55
CA LEU A 526 6.48 -1.07 -20.55
C LEU A 526 6.33 -2.27 -21.48
N SER A 527 5.23 -3.01 -21.40
CA SER A 527 4.99 -4.18 -22.26
C SER A 527 5.00 -3.81 -23.74
N CYS A 528 4.37 -2.69 -24.13
CA CYS A 528 4.42 -2.19 -25.50
C CYS A 528 5.85 -1.84 -25.93
N ALA A 529 6.62 -1.15 -25.08
CA ALA A 529 8.00 -0.78 -25.38
C ALA A 529 8.92 -2.02 -25.49
N LEU A 530 8.74 -3.02 -24.62
CA LEU A 530 9.51 -4.26 -24.63
C LEU A 530 9.16 -5.15 -25.82
N ALA A 531 7.91 -5.14 -26.27
CA ALA A 531 7.50 -5.91 -27.43
C ALA A 531 8.21 -5.44 -28.70
N ILE A 532 8.34 -4.12 -28.90
CA ILE A 532 8.94 -3.53 -30.11
C ILE A 532 10.46 -3.27 -29.98
N TYR A 533 11.06 -3.63 -28.85
CA TYR A 533 12.45 -3.29 -28.52
C TYR A 533 13.44 -3.92 -29.52
N GLY A 534 14.18 -3.08 -30.25
CA GLY A 534 15.17 -3.53 -31.22
C GLY A 534 14.61 -4.01 -32.55
N ASP A 535 13.32 -3.83 -32.83
CA ASP A 535 12.69 -4.30 -34.08
C ASP A 535 12.78 -3.27 -35.21
N ASN A 536 12.95 -1.99 -34.88
CA ASN A 536 13.07 -0.89 -35.83
C ASN A 536 14.23 0.03 -35.42
N PRO A 537 15.34 0.06 -36.20
CA PRO A 537 16.47 0.95 -35.93
C PRO A 537 16.13 2.45 -35.86
N GLU A 538 15.07 2.90 -36.54
CA GLU A 538 14.65 4.31 -36.54
C GLU A 538 14.08 4.77 -35.20
N LEU A 539 13.51 3.84 -34.42
CA LEU A 539 12.96 4.12 -33.09
C LEU A 539 14.06 4.21 -32.00
N GLY A 540 15.28 3.76 -32.32
CA GLY A 540 16.39 3.70 -31.38
C GLY A 540 16.10 2.83 -30.15
N ASP A 541 16.73 3.16 -29.02
CA ASP A 541 16.63 2.39 -27.78
C ASP A 541 15.37 2.66 -26.94
N LEU A 542 14.43 3.48 -27.44
CA LEU A 542 13.20 3.89 -26.75
C LEU A 542 13.42 4.64 -25.41
N GLU A 543 14.63 5.09 -25.13
CA GLU A 543 14.91 5.94 -23.99
C GLU A 543 14.50 7.40 -24.26
N PRO A 544 13.99 8.15 -23.26
CA PRO A 544 13.96 7.82 -21.83
C PRO A 544 12.71 7.05 -21.35
N TYR A 545 11.88 6.53 -22.27
CA TYR A 545 10.60 5.92 -21.92
C TYR A 545 10.76 4.66 -21.07
N LEU A 546 11.65 3.76 -21.47
CA LEU A 546 11.90 2.50 -20.76
C LEU A 546 12.37 2.73 -19.32
N THR A 547 13.46 3.48 -19.11
CA THR A 547 13.99 3.72 -17.77
C THR A 547 13.01 4.53 -16.91
N GLY A 548 12.30 5.48 -17.50
CA GLY A 548 11.29 6.27 -16.79
C GLY A 548 10.13 5.42 -16.26
N LEU A 549 9.51 4.63 -17.13
CA LEU A 549 8.39 3.75 -16.77
C LEU A 549 8.84 2.68 -15.77
N LEU A 550 10.03 2.09 -15.97
CA LEU A 550 10.60 1.13 -15.02
C LEU A 550 10.78 1.75 -13.63
N THR A 551 11.29 2.98 -13.56
CA THR A 551 11.50 3.70 -12.29
C THR A 551 10.18 3.92 -11.56
N LYS A 552 9.11 4.29 -12.27
CA LYS A 552 7.77 4.44 -11.67
C LYS A 552 7.21 3.10 -11.17
N LEU A 553 7.35 2.03 -11.96
CA LEU A 553 6.87 0.70 -11.55
C LEU A 553 7.61 0.18 -10.30
N GLN A 554 8.93 0.36 -10.24
CA GLN A 554 9.73 0.03 -9.07
C GLN A 554 9.27 0.76 -7.82
N THR A 555 9.04 2.06 -7.96
CA THR A 555 8.58 2.91 -6.86
C THR A 555 7.18 2.49 -6.39
N HIS A 556 6.30 2.10 -7.31
CA HIS A 556 4.98 1.57 -6.98
C HIS A 556 5.06 0.27 -6.17
N ILE A 557 5.85 -0.71 -6.63
CA ILE A 557 6.05 -1.99 -5.92
C ILE A 557 6.57 -1.75 -4.49
N GLN A 558 7.50 -0.80 -4.31
CA GLN A 558 8.04 -0.45 -2.99
C GLN A 558 7.03 0.30 -2.11
N ALA A 559 6.16 1.11 -2.70
CA ALA A 559 5.18 1.91 -1.95
C ALA A 559 3.95 1.10 -1.52
N THR A 560 3.61 0.00 -2.21
CA THR A 560 2.38 -0.78 -1.93
C THR A 560 2.60 -2.09 -1.19
N LEU A 561 3.79 -2.68 -1.24
CA LEU A 561 4.12 -3.93 -0.55
C LEU A 561 4.84 -3.67 0.78
N ASP A 562 4.21 -4.12 1.87
CA ASP A 562 4.88 -4.22 3.17
C ASP A 562 6.07 -5.19 3.09
N THR A 563 7.07 -4.99 3.94
CA THR A 563 8.12 -5.97 4.31
C THR A 563 7.61 -7.41 4.54
N SER A 564 6.36 -7.55 5.01
CA SER A 564 5.70 -8.84 5.22
C SER A 564 5.01 -9.43 3.98
N GLY A 565 4.91 -8.66 2.89
CA GLY A 565 4.27 -9.00 1.62
C GLY A 565 2.84 -8.48 1.45
N ALA A 566 2.21 -7.90 2.47
CA ALA A 566 0.85 -7.37 2.33
C ALA A 566 0.76 -6.23 1.31
N TRP A 567 -0.31 -6.25 0.50
CA TRP A 567 -0.65 -5.18 -0.45
C TRP A 567 -1.58 -4.14 0.18
N GLY A 568 -1.24 -2.86 0.06
CA GLY A 568 -1.95 -1.74 0.71
C GLY A 568 -3.44 -1.59 0.38
N GLU A 569 -3.84 -1.84 -0.87
CA GLU A 569 -5.20 -1.56 -1.38
C GLU A 569 -6.24 -2.66 -1.11
N GLY A 570 -5.83 -3.75 -0.45
CA GLY A 570 -6.63 -4.97 -0.30
C GLY A 570 -6.42 -6.00 -1.42
N LEU A 571 -6.82 -7.23 -1.15
CA LEU A 571 -6.59 -8.43 -1.97
C LEU A 571 -7.27 -8.36 -3.34
N GLY A 572 -8.42 -7.70 -3.45
CA GLY A 572 -9.12 -7.50 -4.72
C GLY A 572 -8.29 -6.67 -5.70
N TYR A 573 -7.75 -5.54 -5.24
CA TYR A 573 -6.89 -4.68 -6.06
C TYR A 573 -5.48 -5.22 -6.21
N GLN A 574 -4.96 -6.00 -5.26
CA GLN A 574 -3.72 -6.76 -5.45
C GLN A 574 -3.85 -7.71 -6.65
N GLY A 575 -4.92 -8.51 -6.71
CA GLY A 575 -5.18 -9.38 -7.85
C GLY A 575 -5.36 -8.59 -9.17
N PHE A 576 -6.00 -7.42 -9.11
CA PHE A 576 -6.14 -6.55 -10.27
C PHE A 576 -4.79 -6.02 -10.78
N ALA A 577 -3.95 -5.48 -9.90
CA ALA A 577 -2.60 -5.02 -10.22
C ALA A 577 -1.73 -6.16 -10.81
N TYR A 578 -1.80 -7.35 -10.22
CA TYR A 578 -1.00 -8.51 -10.63
C TYR A 578 -1.39 -9.04 -12.01
N SER A 579 -2.60 -8.76 -12.48
CA SER A 579 -3.08 -9.19 -13.80
C SER A 579 -2.28 -8.63 -14.98
N ASN A 580 -1.51 -7.56 -14.74
CA ASN A 580 -0.69 -6.86 -15.73
C ASN A 580 0.76 -6.71 -15.26
N MET A 581 0.97 -6.41 -13.97
CA MET A 581 2.32 -6.19 -13.43
C MET A 581 3.23 -7.43 -13.51
N LEU A 582 2.75 -8.61 -13.11
CA LEU A 582 3.60 -9.82 -13.09
C LEU A 582 3.98 -10.32 -14.50
N PRO A 583 3.08 -10.31 -15.50
CA PRO A 583 3.46 -10.53 -16.89
C PRO A 583 4.52 -9.54 -17.39
N THR A 584 4.40 -8.25 -17.06
CA THR A 584 5.42 -7.25 -17.45
C THR A 584 6.77 -7.48 -16.78
N ILE A 585 6.81 -7.92 -15.52
CA ILE A 585 8.06 -8.33 -14.86
C ILE A 585 8.73 -9.49 -15.63
N THR A 586 7.94 -10.44 -16.13
CA THR A 586 8.46 -11.53 -16.98
C THR A 586 9.07 -10.99 -18.27
N ALA A 587 8.37 -10.07 -18.95
CA ALA A 587 8.86 -9.45 -20.18
C ALA A 587 10.15 -8.65 -19.96
N LEU A 588 10.26 -7.91 -18.86
CA LEU A 588 11.47 -7.18 -18.48
C LEU A 588 12.67 -8.12 -18.32
N ASN A 589 12.48 -9.22 -17.61
CA ASN A 589 13.55 -10.19 -17.40
C ASN A 589 14.00 -10.82 -18.74
N ARG A 590 13.06 -11.19 -19.61
CA ARG A 590 13.37 -11.86 -20.88
C ARG A 590 13.99 -10.93 -21.93
N VAL A 591 13.56 -9.67 -22.00
CA VAL A 591 14.01 -8.73 -23.04
C VAL A 591 15.23 -7.92 -22.61
N LEU A 592 15.31 -7.52 -21.34
CA LEU A 592 16.37 -6.63 -20.83
C LEU A 592 17.28 -7.29 -19.79
N ASN A 593 17.10 -8.58 -19.49
CA ASN A 593 17.83 -9.27 -18.41
C ASN A 593 17.69 -8.53 -17.07
N TYR A 594 16.50 -8.02 -16.78
CA TYR A 594 16.24 -7.21 -15.59
C TYR A 594 15.13 -7.80 -14.71
N ASP A 595 15.53 -8.33 -13.56
CA ASP A 595 14.62 -8.93 -12.58
C ASP A 595 14.11 -7.89 -11.56
N LEU A 596 12.79 -7.79 -11.43
CA LEU A 596 12.09 -6.95 -10.45
C LEU A 596 11.59 -7.73 -9.23
N THR A 597 11.92 -9.02 -9.13
CA THR A 597 11.51 -9.87 -8.03
C THR A 597 12.14 -9.40 -6.73
N THR A 598 11.32 -9.30 -5.68
CA THR A 598 11.76 -8.95 -4.33
C THR A 598 11.29 -9.99 -3.32
N PRO A 599 11.98 -10.14 -2.17
CA PRO A 599 11.50 -11.01 -1.10
C PRO A 599 10.07 -10.68 -0.62
N GLN A 600 9.68 -9.41 -0.66
CA GLN A 600 8.33 -8.94 -0.34
C GLN A 600 7.31 -9.44 -1.36
N LEU A 601 7.62 -9.32 -2.66
CA LEU A 601 6.77 -9.81 -3.73
C LEU A 601 6.57 -11.33 -3.65
N LEU A 602 7.63 -12.09 -3.39
CA LEU A 602 7.56 -13.55 -3.26
C LEU A 602 6.71 -14.01 -2.06
N ARG A 603 6.58 -13.18 -1.04
CA ARG A 603 5.77 -13.44 0.17
C ARG A 603 4.41 -12.77 0.13
N SER A 604 4.02 -12.17 -0.99
CA SER A 604 2.83 -11.31 -1.05
C SER A 604 1.50 -12.04 -0.94
N TYR A 605 1.53 -13.37 -1.08
CA TYR A 605 0.39 -14.25 -0.85
C TYR A 605 0.03 -14.40 0.64
N LEU A 606 0.91 -14.01 1.57
CA LEU A 606 0.70 -14.26 3.01
C LEU A 606 -0.53 -13.52 3.56
N TYR A 607 -0.80 -12.28 3.14
CA TYR A 607 -2.00 -11.57 3.58
C TYR A 607 -3.29 -12.28 3.12
N PHE A 608 -3.27 -12.83 1.90
CA PHE A 608 -4.35 -13.66 1.37
C PHE A 608 -4.50 -14.94 2.21
N LEU A 609 -3.41 -15.66 2.45
CA LEU A 609 -3.39 -16.91 3.21
C LEU A 609 -4.02 -16.74 4.59
N TYR A 610 -3.59 -15.72 5.35
CA TYR A 610 -4.07 -15.50 6.71
C TYR A 610 -5.54 -15.09 6.78
N ASN A 611 -6.08 -14.46 5.73
CA ASN A 611 -7.50 -14.12 5.64
C ASN A 611 -8.36 -15.19 4.95
N PHE A 612 -7.74 -16.25 4.42
CA PHE A 612 -8.43 -17.29 3.67
C PHE A 612 -9.33 -18.15 4.58
N SER A 613 -10.63 -18.18 4.31
CA SER A 613 -11.64 -18.97 5.03
C SER A 613 -12.85 -19.28 4.12
N PRO A 614 -12.63 -20.06 3.04
CA PRO A 614 -13.58 -20.20 1.94
C PRO A 614 -14.99 -20.66 2.41
N PRO A 615 -16.07 -20.31 1.69
CA PRO A 615 -16.07 -19.62 0.39
C PRO A 615 -15.83 -18.11 0.46
N GLU A 616 -15.80 -17.53 1.66
CA GLU A 616 -15.54 -16.11 1.89
C GLU A 616 -14.07 -15.85 2.22
N ILE A 617 -13.62 -14.62 2.01
CA ILE A 617 -12.28 -14.19 2.37
C ILE A 617 -12.46 -12.83 3.03
N LEU A 618 -12.00 -12.70 4.27
CA LEU A 618 -12.11 -11.45 5.02
C LEU A 618 -11.12 -10.44 4.44
N ASP A 619 -11.60 -9.26 4.11
CA ASP A 619 -10.76 -8.15 3.68
C ASP A 619 -11.50 -6.83 3.88
N MET A 620 -10.76 -5.73 3.89
CA MET A 620 -11.30 -4.41 4.18
C MET A 620 -11.09 -3.42 3.02
N GLY A 621 -11.82 -2.31 3.05
CA GLY A 621 -11.84 -1.31 1.98
C GLY A 621 -12.71 -1.71 0.78
N ASP A 622 -12.40 -1.20 -0.40
CA ASP A 622 -13.10 -1.52 -1.67
C ASP A 622 -12.77 -2.93 -2.20
N SER A 623 -12.63 -3.90 -1.31
CA SER A 623 -12.16 -5.25 -1.60
C SER A 623 -13.26 -6.28 -1.37
N ALA A 624 -13.31 -7.29 -2.24
CA ALA A 624 -14.21 -8.43 -2.15
C ALA A 624 -13.60 -9.66 -2.87
N PRO A 625 -12.45 -10.16 -2.39
CA PRO A 625 -11.71 -11.23 -3.04
C PRO A 625 -12.50 -12.55 -3.05
N LYS A 626 -12.18 -13.42 -4.02
CA LYS A 626 -12.72 -14.77 -4.14
C LYS A 626 -11.57 -15.77 -4.30
N PRO A 627 -11.77 -17.08 -4.13
CA PRO A 627 -10.73 -18.07 -4.44
C PRO A 627 -10.14 -17.91 -5.85
N ALA A 628 -10.96 -17.54 -6.84
CA ALA A 628 -10.48 -17.25 -8.21
C ALA A 628 -9.52 -16.06 -8.33
N THR A 629 -9.45 -15.16 -7.34
CA THR A 629 -8.45 -14.08 -7.31
C THR A 629 -7.02 -14.63 -7.29
N LEU A 630 -6.79 -15.83 -6.72
CA LEU A 630 -5.48 -16.48 -6.70
C LEU A 630 -4.93 -16.83 -8.08
N SER A 631 -5.78 -16.91 -9.11
CA SER A 631 -5.30 -17.07 -10.49
C SER A 631 -4.39 -15.94 -10.96
N ARG A 632 -4.55 -14.74 -10.37
CA ARG A 632 -3.67 -13.58 -10.62
C ARG A 632 -2.30 -13.69 -9.95
N PHE A 633 -2.11 -14.68 -9.07
CA PHE A 633 -0.86 -14.97 -8.38
C PHE A 633 -0.09 -16.13 -9.03
N SER A 634 -0.60 -16.73 -10.12
CA SER A 634 -0.01 -17.88 -10.82
C SER A 634 1.48 -17.70 -11.13
N TRP A 635 1.91 -16.49 -11.50
CA TRP A 635 3.33 -16.17 -11.70
C TRP A 635 4.22 -16.45 -10.48
N LEU A 636 3.74 -16.25 -9.25
CA LEU A 636 4.53 -16.60 -8.07
C LEU A 636 4.84 -18.10 -8.01
N SER A 637 4.01 -18.95 -8.63
CA SER A 637 4.25 -20.39 -8.66
C SER A 637 5.38 -20.79 -9.60
N SER A 638 5.74 -19.93 -10.57
CA SER A 638 6.89 -20.16 -11.45
C SER A 638 8.21 -19.67 -10.85
N GLN A 639 8.18 -18.86 -9.79
CA GLN A 639 9.38 -18.31 -9.15
C GLN A 639 10.07 -19.27 -8.17
N GLY A 640 9.38 -20.33 -7.73
CA GLY A 640 9.94 -21.29 -6.78
C GLY A 640 8.97 -22.37 -6.33
N ASP A 641 9.44 -23.26 -5.46
CA ASP A 641 8.70 -24.41 -4.94
C ASP A 641 8.17 -24.20 -3.51
N ASP A 642 7.68 -23.00 -3.18
CA ASP A 642 7.06 -22.73 -1.88
C ASP A 642 5.82 -23.63 -1.69
N PRO A 643 5.88 -24.63 -0.79
CA PRO A 643 4.84 -25.64 -0.69
C PRO A 643 3.56 -25.11 -0.03
N ILE A 644 3.67 -24.03 0.75
CA ILE A 644 2.54 -23.36 1.41
C ILE A 644 1.79 -22.51 0.39
N PHE A 645 2.52 -21.70 -0.40
CA PHE A 645 1.88 -20.94 -1.48
C PHE A 645 1.21 -21.91 -2.46
N ARG A 646 1.87 -23.02 -2.81
CA ARG A 646 1.30 -24.02 -3.71
C ARG A 646 0.02 -24.63 -3.15
N TRP A 647 -0.04 -24.95 -1.85
CA TRP A 647 -1.29 -25.39 -1.21
C TRP A 647 -2.41 -24.35 -1.37
N LEU A 648 -2.11 -23.06 -1.16
CA LEU A 648 -3.08 -21.98 -1.30
C LEU A 648 -3.53 -21.82 -2.76
N TYR A 649 -2.60 -21.78 -3.70
CA TYR A 649 -2.87 -21.62 -5.13
C TYR A 649 -3.78 -22.74 -5.66
N LEU A 650 -3.61 -23.97 -5.18
CA LEU A 650 -4.47 -25.10 -5.55
C LEU A 650 -5.90 -24.99 -5.00
N GLN A 651 -6.20 -24.02 -4.13
CA GLN A 651 -7.58 -23.69 -3.72
C GLN A 651 -8.31 -22.83 -4.78
N SER A 652 -7.59 -22.29 -5.76
CA SER A 652 -8.18 -21.61 -6.92
C SER A 652 -8.88 -22.61 -7.85
N PRO A 653 -9.96 -22.22 -8.54
CA PRO A 653 -10.49 -22.97 -9.68
C PRO A 653 -9.48 -23.17 -10.81
N ARG A 654 -8.45 -22.31 -10.91
CA ARG A 654 -7.41 -22.31 -11.96
C ARG A 654 -8.00 -22.28 -13.38
N GLN A 655 -8.83 -21.27 -13.66
CA GLN A 655 -9.55 -21.10 -14.92
C GLN A 655 -9.23 -19.76 -15.62
N ASP A 656 -8.04 -19.20 -15.40
CA ASP A 656 -7.57 -17.99 -16.05
C ASP A 656 -6.38 -18.25 -16.97
N ILE A 657 -6.20 -17.39 -17.98
CA ILE A 657 -5.07 -17.48 -18.91
C ILE A 657 -3.71 -17.38 -18.21
N LEU A 658 -3.61 -16.62 -17.11
CA LEU A 658 -2.37 -16.50 -16.36
C LEU A 658 -1.99 -17.83 -15.70
N ASP A 659 -2.98 -18.63 -15.29
CA ASP A 659 -2.73 -19.98 -14.78
C ASP A 659 -2.17 -20.90 -15.88
N PHE A 660 -2.67 -20.76 -17.12
CA PHE A 660 -2.14 -21.51 -18.25
C PHE A 660 -0.71 -21.07 -18.61
N LEU A 661 -0.45 -19.76 -18.62
CA LEU A 661 0.85 -19.20 -19.02
C LEU A 661 1.94 -19.42 -17.97
N PHE A 662 1.63 -19.22 -16.68
CA PHE A 662 2.63 -19.12 -15.62
C PHE A 662 2.42 -20.10 -14.45
N GLY A 663 1.30 -20.82 -14.40
CA GLY A 663 1.01 -21.77 -13.34
C GLY A 663 1.89 -23.03 -13.41
N LYS A 664 2.45 -23.46 -12.27
CA LYS A 664 3.20 -24.71 -12.17
C LYS A 664 2.28 -25.90 -11.83
N GLU A 665 2.33 -27.00 -12.60
CA GLU A 665 1.48 -28.18 -12.34
C GLU A 665 1.97 -29.11 -11.25
N HIS A 666 3.29 -29.15 -11.01
CA HIS A 666 3.91 -30.11 -10.10
C HIS A 666 4.80 -29.40 -9.08
N GLY A 667 4.97 -30.00 -7.91
CA GLY A 667 5.75 -29.43 -6.82
C GLY A 667 5.21 -29.84 -5.44
N PRO A 668 5.99 -29.65 -4.38
CA PRO A 668 5.61 -30.03 -3.02
C PRO A 668 4.41 -29.22 -2.53
N VAL A 669 3.49 -29.85 -1.78
CA VAL A 669 2.31 -29.19 -1.22
C VAL A 669 2.33 -29.38 0.29
N THR A 670 2.19 -28.29 1.05
CA THR A 670 2.15 -28.35 2.52
C THR A 670 1.02 -27.47 3.04
N PRO A 671 0.02 -28.02 3.75
CA PRO A 671 -1.01 -27.21 4.37
C PRO A 671 -0.39 -26.28 5.43
N PRO A 672 -1.02 -25.13 5.71
CA PRO A 672 -0.47 -24.12 6.61
C PRO A 672 -0.58 -24.48 8.10
N ASP A 673 -0.90 -25.73 8.45
CA ASP A 673 -1.21 -26.18 9.81
C ASP A 673 -0.15 -25.82 10.87
N ASN A 674 1.11 -25.69 10.46
CA ASN A 674 2.25 -25.35 11.33
C ASN A 674 2.58 -23.85 11.38
N LEU A 675 1.84 -23.01 10.64
CA LEU A 675 2.05 -21.56 10.68
C LEU A 675 1.48 -20.95 11.97
N PRO A 676 2.09 -19.87 12.48
CA PRO A 676 1.56 -19.14 13.61
C PRO A 676 0.10 -18.73 13.41
N LEU A 677 -0.73 -18.88 14.44
CA LEU A 677 -2.15 -18.50 14.39
C LEU A 677 -2.39 -16.99 14.56
N ALA A 678 -1.33 -16.19 14.59
CA ALA A 678 -1.41 -14.74 14.67
C ALA A 678 -0.36 -14.11 13.76
N LYS A 679 -0.75 -13.11 12.97
CA LYS A 679 0.16 -12.40 12.06
C LYS A 679 -0.10 -10.91 12.10
N HIS A 680 0.99 -10.16 12.23
CA HIS A 680 1.03 -8.71 12.10
C HIS A 680 1.65 -8.35 10.75
N PHE A 681 0.92 -7.58 9.95
CA PHE A 681 1.39 -6.94 8.74
C PHE A 681 1.72 -5.49 9.11
N THR A 682 2.98 -5.26 9.52
CA THR A 682 3.38 -4.09 10.32
C THR A 682 3.22 -2.76 9.59
N GLU A 683 3.56 -2.71 8.30
CA GLU A 683 3.44 -1.47 7.52
C GLU A 683 2.03 -1.25 6.97
N LEU A 684 1.21 -2.30 6.91
CA LEU A 684 -0.22 -2.20 6.63
C LEU A 684 -1.02 -1.82 7.89
N GLY A 685 -0.53 -2.18 9.08
CA GLY A 685 -1.25 -2.10 10.36
C GLY A 685 -2.38 -3.13 10.48
N GLY A 686 -2.28 -4.27 9.78
CA GLY A 686 -3.24 -5.37 9.85
C GLY A 686 -2.81 -6.45 10.83
N VAL A 687 -3.72 -6.89 11.71
CA VAL A 687 -3.51 -8.00 12.64
C VAL A 687 -4.58 -9.05 12.41
N ILE A 688 -4.15 -10.27 12.10
CA ILE A 688 -5.03 -11.40 11.89
C ILE A 688 -4.80 -12.40 13.01
N PHE A 689 -5.88 -12.79 13.69
CA PHE A 689 -5.91 -13.93 14.60
C PHE A 689 -6.71 -15.08 14.01
N ARG A 690 -6.22 -16.29 14.20
CA ARG A 690 -6.86 -17.53 13.80
C ARG A 690 -6.98 -18.49 14.99
N SER A 691 -7.91 -19.44 14.90
CA SER A 691 -7.94 -20.62 15.78
C SER A 691 -7.41 -21.89 15.10
N GLY A 692 -7.28 -21.86 13.78
CA GLY A 692 -6.76 -22.92 12.93
C GLY A 692 -6.84 -22.54 11.45
N TRP A 693 -6.73 -23.52 10.57
CA TRP A 693 -6.65 -23.34 9.11
C TRP A 693 -7.81 -24.00 8.32
N SER A 694 -8.76 -24.63 9.01
CA SER A 694 -10.00 -25.15 8.45
C SER A 694 -10.96 -24.02 8.03
N PRO A 695 -11.82 -24.21 7.01
CA PRO A 695 -12.88 -23.25 6.65
C PRO A 695 -13.85 -22.90 7.78
N GLU A 696 -13.96 -23.75 8.79
CA GLU A 696 -14.85 -23.57 9.95
C GLU A 696 -14.14 -22.90 11.14
N ASP A 697 -12.81 -22.73 11.09
CA ASP A 697 -12.04 -22.09 12.14
C ASP A 697 -12.27 -20.57 12.18
N ILE A 698 -12.09 -19.99 13.37
CA ILE A 698 -12.18 -18.55 13.58
C ILE A 698 -11.08 -17.81 12.81
N VAL A 699 -11.47 -16.74 12.13
CA VAL A 699 -10.60 -15.70 11.58
C VAL A 699 -11.09 -14.33 12.05
N PHE A 700 -10.20 -13.57 12.67
CA PHE A 700 -10.46 -12.21 13.14
C PHE A 700 -9.44 -11.27 12.49
N ASN A 701 -9.91 -10.29 11.72
CA ASN A 701 -9.08 -9.30 11.03
C ASN A 701 -9.27 -7.94 11.70
N PHE A 702 -8.20 -7.31 12.20
CA PHE A 702 -8.18 -6.00 12.86
C PHE A 702 -7.23 -5.05 12.15
N ARG A 703 -7.63 -3.79 11.93
CA ARG A 703 -6.76 -2.78 11.29
C ARG A 703 -6.55 -1.53 12.15
N SER A 704 -5.30 -1.12 12.25
CA SER A 704 -4.86 0.17 12.83
C SER A 704 -3.50 0.54 12.24
N GLY A 705 -3.49 1.30 11.15
CA GLY A 705 -2.27 1.55 10.37
C GLY A 705 -2.26 2.81 9.50
N PRO A 706 -1.20 2.96 8.67
CA PRO A 706 -1.13 3.96 7.62
C PRO A 706 -2.24 3.81 6.58
N PHE A 707 -2.52 4.88 5.85
CA PHE A 707 -3.50 4.86 4.76
C PHE A 707 -2.86 4.35 3.46
N TYR A 708 -3.66 3.72 2.62
CA TYR A 708 -3.32 3.33 1.24
C TYR A 708 -4.53 3.60 0.33
N ASN A 709 -4.29 3.61 -0.99
CA ASN A 709 -5.37 3.76 -1.97
C ASN A 709 -6.47 2.69 -1.77
N HIS A 710 -7.72 3.02 -2.06
CA HIS A 710 -8.91 2.17 -1.88
C HIS A 710 -9.28 1.77 -0.45
N GLN A 711 -8.54 2.18 0.58
CA GLN A 711 -8.94 1.98 1.96
C GLN A 711 -10.07 2.94 2.36
N HIS A 712 -10.94 2.52 3.27
CA HIS A 712 -11.97 3.41 3.82
C HIS A 712 -11.42 4.18 5.05
N PHE A 713 -12.25 5.02 5.66
CA PHE A 713 -11.92 5.75 6.89
C PHE A 713 -12.37 4.94 8.12
N ASP A 714 -11.73 3.79 8.32
CA ASP A 714 -12.21 2.68 9.13
C ASP A 714 -11.14 2.14 10.08
N GLN A 715 -10.25 3.03 10.54
CA GLN A 715 -9.20 2.63 11.46
C GLN A 715 -9.80 2.23 12.81
N GLY A 716 -9.27 1.17 13.39
CA GLY A 716 -9.83 0.49 14.55
C GLY A 716 -10.89 -0.56 14.21
N SER A 717 -11.38 -0.63 12.96
CA SER A 717 -12.39 -1.63 12.56
C SER A 717 -11.85 -3.06 12.67
N PHE A 718 -12.76 -4.01 12.82
CA PHE A 718 -12.48 -5.44 12.82
C PHE A 718 -13.59 -6.24 12.14
N GLN A 719 -13.24 -7.43 11.67
CA GLN A 719 -14.16 -8.44 11.13
C GLN A 719 -13.98 -9.77 11.88
N LEU A 720 -15.06 -10.55 12.02
CA LEU A 720 -15.04 -11.86 12.67
C LEU A 720 -15.84 -12.88 11.85
N ARG A 721 -15.16 -13.97 11.49
CA ARG A 721 -15.75 -15.17 10.91
C ARG A 721 -15.46 -16.35 11.84
N ALA A 722 -16.46 -17.21 12.06
CA ALA A 722 -16.37 -18.37 12.94
C ALA A 722 -17.38 -19.43 12.50
N PHE A 723 -17.03 -20.71 12.64
CA PHE A 723 -17.92 -21.84 12.34
C PHE A 723 -18.58 -21.73 10.95
N GLY A 724 -17.76 -21.31 9.97
CA GLY A 724 -18.13 -21.27 8.55
C GLY A 724 -19.01 -20.09 8.14
N GLU A 725 -19.29 -19.14 9.05
CA GLU A 725 -20.13 -17.96 8.78
C GLU A 725 -19.49 -16.66 9.30
N THR A 726 -19.73 -15.56 8.59
CA THR A 726 -19.23 -14.23 8.97
C THR A 726 -20.18 -13.58 9.97
N LEU A 727 -19.76 -13.51 11.23
CA LEU A 727 -20.56 -13.02 12.35
C LEU A 727 -20.50 -11.49 12.49
N VAL A 728 -19.34 -10.90 12.24
CA VAL A 728 -19.13 -9.44 12.26
C VAL A 728 -18.54 -9.02 10.92
N PRO A 729 -19.37 -8.57 9.96
CA PRO A 729 -18.92 -7.93 8.73
C PRO A 729 -18.63 -6.44 8.97
N GLU A 730 -18.36 -5.71 7.88
CA GLU A 730 -18.48 -4.26 7.79
C GLU A 730 -19.31 -3.88 6.55
N ALA A 731 -19.46 -2.59 6.24
CA ALA A 731 -20.21 -2.14 5.06
C ALA A 731 -19.68 -2.77 3.75
N GLY A 732 -18.37 -3.02 3.67
CA GLY A 732 -17.68 -3.66 2.56
C GLY A 732 -17.73 -2.84 1.27
N LYS A 733 -17.46 -3.48 0.14
CA LYS A 733 -17.41 -2.82 -1.17
C LYS A 733 -18.79 -2.32 -1.64
N ALA A 734 -18.82 -1.12 -2.20
CA ALA A 734 -19.92 -0.58 -3.01
C ALA A 734 -19.36 0.06 -4.29
N HIS A 735 -20.24 0.40 -5.24
CA HIS A 735 -19.80 0.92 -6.52
C HIS A 735 -19.59 2.44 -6.46
N TYR A 736 -18.33 2.87 -6.46
CA TYR A 736 -17.93 4.25 -6.19
C TYR A 736 -18.35 5.27 -7.26
N TYR A 737 -18.76 4.84 -8.46
CA TYR A 737 -19.26 5.74 -9.50
C TYR A 737 -20.75 6.06 -9.40
N ASN A 738 -21.59 5.13 -8.93
CA ASN A 738 -23.06 5.24 -9.04
C ASN A 738 -23.82 5.02 -7.73
N ASP A 739 -23.17 4.53 -6.66
CA ASP A 739 -23.83 4.37 -5.37
C ASP A 739 -23.77 5.70 -4.59
N PRO A 740 -24.91 6.38 -4.35
CA PRO A 740 -24.93 7.66 -3.63
C PRO A 740 -24.48 7.51 -2.17
N TRP A 741 -24.57 6.31 -1.60
CA TRP A 741 -24.13 6.02 -0.24
C TRP A 741 -22.63 5.77 -0.15
N TYR A 742 -21.92 5.66 -1.27
CA TYR A 742 -20.49 5.39 -1.28
C TYR A 742 -19.70 6.37 -0.39
N ARG A 743 -19.86 7.68 -0.67
CA ARG A 743 -19.17 8.74 0.07
C ARG A 743 -19.78 9.06 1.43
N LEU A 744 -21.04 8.69 1.67
CA LEU A 744 -21.80 9.07 2.87
C LEU A 744 -21.82 7.98 3.95
N TYR A 745 -21.62 6.73 3.56
CA TYR A 745 -21.73 5.56 4.43
C TYR A 745 -20.58 4.57 4.22
N TYR A 746 -20.40 4.03 3.00
CA TYR A 746 -19.49 2.91 2.79
C TYR A 746 -18.04 3.20 3.15
N ILE A 747 -17.52 4.38 2.80
CA ILE A 747 -16.14 4.76 3.12
C ILE A 747 -15.99 5.48 4.46
N GLN A 748 -17.10 5.74 5.17
CA GLN A 748 -17.12 6.56 6.39
C GLN A 748 -17.14 5.68 7.63
N PRO A 749 -16.57 6.11 8.77
CA PRO A 749 -16.62 5.37 10.05
C PRO A 749 -17.98 4.77 10.41
N LEU A 750 -19.07 5.43 10.03
CA LEU A 750 -20.46 4.96 10.22
C LEU A 750 -20.72 3.56 9.63
N GLY A 751 -20.02 3.17 8.56
CA GLY A 751 -20.11 1.85 7.94
C GLY A 751 -19.22 0.77 8.55
N HIS A 752 -18.52 1.07 9.66
CA HIS A 752 -17.46 0.21 10.19
C HIS A 752 -17.57 -0.02 11.69
N ASN A 753 -16.93 -1.08 12.17
CA ASN A 753 -16.95 -1.48 13.58
C ASN A 753 -15.99 -0.62 14.39
N THR A 754 -16.25 0.67 14.50
CA THR A 754 -15.41 1.67 15.19
C THR A 754 -16.28 2.60 16.04
N VAL A 755 -15.72 3.70 16.54
CA VAL A 755 -16.44 4.70 17.34
C VAL A 755 -16.69 5.97 16.55
N LEU A 756 -17.89 6.55 16.66
CA LEU A 756 -18.18 7.92 16.22
C LEU A 756 -18.13 8.89 17.41
N VAL A 757 -17.82 10.15 17.11
CA VAL A 757 -17.89 11.27 18.06
C VAL A 757 -19.06 12.14 17.67
N ASP A 758 -19.99 12.36 18.61
CA ASP A 758 -21.22 13.15 18.44
C ASP A 758 -22.07 12.72 17.23
N GLY A 759 -22.22 11.41 16.99
CA GLY A 759 -22.99 10.87 15.86
C GLY A 759 -22.45 11.22 14.48
N ASN A 760 -21.25 11.79 14.37
CA ASN A 760 -20.68 12.27 13.12
C ASN A 760 -20.24 11.11 12.21
N PRO A 761 -20.87 10.92 11.04
CA PRO A 761 -20.53 9.81 10.15
C PRO A 761 -19.07 9.81 9.72
N GLY A 762 -18.47 10.99 9.50
CA GLY A 762 -17.06 11.16 9.13
C GLY A 762 -16.17 11.60 10.29
N SER A 763 -16.32 10.95 11.44
CA SER A 763 -15.49 11.18 12.63
C SER A 763 -13.99 11.05 12.35
N GLN A 764 -13.60 10.22 11.37
CA GLN A 764 -12.21 10.03 10.94
C GLN A 764 -11.89 10.78 9.65
N ARG A 765 -10.59 11.03 9.42
CA ARG A 765 -10.00 11.38 8.11
C ARG A 765 -9.11 10.23 7.60
N SER A 766 -8.74 10.26 6.32
CA SER A 766 -7.64 9.43 5.81
C SER A 766 -6.35 9.73 6.56
N GLY A 767 -5.58 8.69 6.84
CA GLY A 767 -4.24 8.82 7.40
C GLY A 767 -3.21 9.22 6.35
N ASP A 768 -1.99 9.46 6.81
CA ASP A 768 -0.84 9.69 5.94
C ASP A 768 -0.32 8.34 5.38
N TYR A 769 0.17 8.36 4.14
CA TYR A 769 0.91 7.23 3.56
C TYR A 769 2.24 7.03 4.30
N LEU A 770 2.64 5.77 4.53
CA LEU A 770 3.81 5.45 5.34
C LEU A 770 5.12 5.99 4.76
N HIS A 771 5.35 5.79 3.46
CA HIS A 771 6.65 6.02 2.81
C HIS A 771 6.68 7.29 1.94
N PHE A 772 5.67 8.16 2.02
CA PHE A 772 5.57 9.29 1.10
C PHE A 772 6.39 10.52 1.54
N VAL A 773 6.10 11.09 2.72
CA VAL A 773 6.81 12.24 3.30
C VAL A 773 7.16 11.90 4.75
N LYS A 774 8.45 12.02 5.12
CA LYS A 774 8.93 11.54 6.42
C LYS A 774 8.32 12.30 7.61
N ALA A 775 8.05 13.59 7.44
CA ALA A 775 7.43 14.42 8.47
C ALA A 775 5.90 14.17 8.60
N ALA A 776 5.30 13.36 7.71
CA ALA A 776 3.90 12.96 7.78
C ALA A 776 3.72 11.87 8.86
N ASP A 777 2.83 12.12 9.82
CA ASP A 777 2.69 11.27 11.02
C ASP A 777 1.25 11.23 11.55
N THR A 778 0.28 11.68 10.74
CA THR A 778 -1.14 11.62 11.06
C THR A 778 -1.70 10.29 10.60
N ARG A 779 -1.48 9.22 11.36
CA ARG A 779 -1.95 7.86 11.06
C ARG A 779 -2.31 7.08 12.33
N ALA A 780 -3.04 5.99 12.16
CA ALA A 780 -3.25 5.00 13.20
C ALA A 780 -2.04 4.06 13.30
N GLU A 781 -1.85 3.43 14.45
CA GLU A 781 -0.69 2.55 14.70
C GLU A 781 -1.06 1.35 15.59
N ILE A 782 -0.36 0.23 15.41
CA ILE A 782 -0.35 -0.88 16.37
C ILE A 782 0.74 -0.62 17.42
N LEU A 783 0.34 -0.41 18.67
CA LEU A 783 1.24 -0.12 19.79
C LEU A 783 1.91 -1.37 20.35
N ASP A 784 1.16 -2.47 20.40
CA ASP A 784 1.55 -3.71 21.05
C ASP A 784 0.83 -4.92 20.44
N ILE A 785 1.51 -6.06 20.42
CA ILE A 785 0.98 -7.33 19.90
C ILE A 785 1.62 -8.54 20.56
N VAL A 786 0.80 -9.53 20.88
CA VAL A 786 1.21 -10.87 21.27
C VAL A 786 0.28 -11.89 20.63
N GLY A 787 0.82 -13.03 20.22
CA GLY A 787 0.08 -14.01 19.43
C GLY A 787 0.70 -15.39 19.54
N THR A 788 0.01 -16.26 20.26
CA THR A 788 0.37 -17.66 20.56
C THR A 788 -0.72 -18.59 20.04
N ASP A 789 -0.64 -19.88 20.38
CA ASP A 789 -1.67 -20.91 20.13
C ASP A 789 -2.74 -20.98 21.24
N TYR A 790 -2.64 -20.16 22.29
CA TYR A 790 -3.59 -20.11 23.41
C TYR A 790 -4.05 -18.70 23.82
N TYR A 791 -3.52 -17.66 23.18
CA TYR A 791 -3.75 -16.26 23.51
C TYR A 791 -3.29 -15.35 22.36
N GLY A 792 -4.14 -14.41 21.95
CA GLY A 792 -3.79 -13.33 21.04
C GLY A 792 -4.21 -11.98 21.62
N ALA A 793 -3.45 -10.93 21.37
CA ALA A 793 -3.85 -9.58 21.72
C ALA A 793 -3.15 -8.53 20.85
N ALA A 794 -3.87 -7.44 20.55
CA ALA A 794 -3.35 -6.28 19.85
C ALA A 794 -3.95 -4.99 20.41
N THR A 795 -3.13 -3.93 20.48
CA THR A 795 -3.56 -2.59 20.88
C THR A 795 -3.32 -1.61 19.74
N GLY A 796 -4.37 -0.97 19.24
CA GLY A 796 -4.30 0.12 18.25
C GLY A 796 -4.51 1.49 18.88
N GLU A 797 -3.83 2.51 18.36
CA GLU A 797 -4.04 3.94 18.72
C GLU A 797 -4.52 4.72 17.51
N LEU A 798 -5.60 5.49 17.69
CA LEU A 798 -6.42 6.02 16.59
C LEU A 798 -6.65 7.54 16.65
N HIS A 799 -6.38 8.22 17.78
CA HIS A 799 -6.88 9.59 18.02
C HIS A 799 -6.47 10.61 16.96
N LYS A 800 -5.27 10.45 16.37
CA LYS A 800 -4.73 11.35 15.33
C LYS A 800 -5.67 11.49 14.13
N LEU A 801 -6.51 10.49 13.87
CA LEU A 801 -7.45 10.49 12.75
C LEU A 801 -8.80 11.10 13.11
N TYR A 802 -9.09 11.32 14.39
CA TYR A 802 -10.36 11.86 14.90
C TYR A 802 -10.42 13.39 14.87
N ARG A 803 -9.75 14.00 13.89
CA ARG A 803 -9.87 15.45 13.56
C ARG A 803 -9.59 16.39 14.74
N GLY A 804 -8.76 15.93 15.68
CA GLY A 804 -8.41 16.66 16.90
C GLY A 804 -9.47 16.65 18.01
N GLU A 805 -10.61 15.97 17.84
CA GLU A 805 -11.64 15.87 18.88
C GLU A 805 -11.20 14.94 20.03
N LEU A 806 -10.31 13.98 19.75
CA LEU A 806 -9.77 13.04 20.73
C LEU A 806 -8.29 13.27 21.00
N SER A 807 -7.91 13.17 22.28
CA SER A 807 -6.52 13.15 22.75
C SER A 807 -6.01 11.73 23.00
N LEU A 808 -6.93 10.76 23.07
CA LEU A 808 -6.64 9.32 23.20
C LEU A 808 -7.77 8.52 22.55
N PHE A 809 -7.41 7.52 21.75
CA PHE A 809 -8.29 6.42 21.42
C PHE A 809 -7.47 5.14 21.26
N GLU A 810 -7.36 4.40 22.37
CA GLU A 810 -6.75 3.08 22.39
C GLU A 810 -7.83 2.00 22.27
N ARG A 811 -7.72 1.13 21.27
CA ARG A 811 -8.54 -0.08 21.13
C ARG A 811 -7.71 -1.30 21.42
N ASN A 812 -8.14 -2.09 22.41
CA ASN A 812 -7.51 -3.34 22.78
C ASN A 812 -8.40 -4.50 22.35
N VAL A 813 -7.83 -5.42 21.56
CA VAL A 813 -8.47 -6.67 21.15
C VAL A 813 -7.74 -7.80 21.85
N ILE A 814 -8.44 -8.55 22.70
CA ILE A 814 -7.90 -9.75 23.36
C ILE A 814 -8.65 -10.97 22.85
N PHE A 815 -7.94 -11.96 22.31
CA PHE A 815 -8.49 -13.25 21.90
C PHE A 815 -8.08 -14.34 22.89
N MET A 816 -9.05 -14.82 23.66
CA MET A 816 -8.90 -15.98 24.53
C MET A 816 -9.13 -17.24 23.70
N GLN A 817 -8.06 -17.69 23.03
CA GLN A 817 -8.15 -18.77 22.03
C GLN A 817 -8.63 -20.10 22.62
N PRO A 818 -9.50 -20.82 21.89
CA PRO A 818 -10.20 -20.43 20.66
C PRO A 818 -11.58 -19.80 20.90
N ASP A 819 -11.92 -19.42 22.14
CA ASP A 819 -13.31 -19.29 22.57
C ASP A 819 -13.94 -17.92 22.28
N TYR A 820 -13.32 -16.83 22.74
CA TYR A 820 -13.98 -15.51 22.72
C TYR A 820 -12.99 -14.34 22.67
N PHE A 821 -13.54 -13.17 22.32
CA PHE A 821 -12.79 -11.91 22.26
C PHE A 821 -13.28 -10.93 23.33
N VAL A 822 -12.37 -10.08 23.82
CA VAL A 822 -12.69 -8.91 24.63
C VAL A 822 -12.17 -7.67 23.91
N ILE A 823 -13.09 -6.74 23.64
CA ILE A 823 -12.79 -5.44 23.07
C ILE A 823 -12.84 -4.42 24.20
N PHE A 824 -11.73 -3.72 24.42
CA PHE A 824 -11.63 -2.65 25.41
C PHE A 824 -11.12 -1.36 24.77
N ASP A 825 -12.02 -0.38 24.68
CA ASP A 825 -11.72 0.94 24.13
C ASP A 825 -11.58 1.98 25.24
N ARG A 826 -10.60 2.88 25.11
CA ARG A 826 -10.42 4.04 25.98
C ARG A 826 -10.42 5.30 25.15
N LEU A 827 -11.38 6.18 25.37
CA LEU A 827 -11.51 7.44 24.65
C LEU A 827 -11.35 8.61 25.60
N ARG A 828 -10.57 9.62 25.20
CA ARG A 828 -10.45 10.89 25.93
C ARG A 828 -10.62 12.04 24.94
N SER A 829 -11.44 13.00 25.31
CA SER A 829 -11.61 14.24 24.56
C SER A 829 -10.33 15.09 24.60
N SER A 830 -10.08 15.85 23.56
CA SER A 830 -9.07 16.92 23.55
C SER A 830 -9.54 18.19 24.28
N GLY A 831 -10.83 18.32 24.59
CA GLY A 831 -11.39 19.50 25.25
C GLY A 831 -12.80 19.28 25.77
N GLU A 832 -13.80 19.44 24.90
CA GLU A 832 -15.21 19.43 25.27
C GLU A 832 -15.77 18.01 25.51
N PRO A 833 -16.79 17.84 26.37
CA PRO A 833 -17.48 16.57 26.50
C PRO A 833 -18.18 16.15 25.19
N HIS A 834 -18.11 14.86 24.85
CA HIS A 834 -18.72 14.29 23.64
C HIS A 834 -19.65 13.11 23.95
N GLU A 835 -20.58 12.86 23.02
CA GLU A 835 -21.21 11.54 22.86
C GLU A 835 -20.27 10.64 22.05
N TYR A 836 -20.14 9.39 22.45
CA TYR A 836 -19.32 8.36 21.83
C TYR A 836 -20.22 7.20 21.42
N ASP A 837 -20.21 6.86 20.14
CA ASP A 837 -21.07 5.83 19.56
C ASP A 837 -20.23 4.64 19.11
N TRP A 838 -20.24 3.55 19.88
CA TRP A 838 -19.55 2.31 19.51
C TRP A 838 -20.44 1.45 18.60
N LEU A 839 -19.92 1.05 17.43
CA LEU A 839 -20.70 0.38 16.39
C LEU A 839 -20.31 -1.09 16.21
N LEU A 840 -21.32 -1.94 15.99
CA LEU A 840 -21.16 -3.35 15.60
C LEU A 840 -22.14 -3.75 14.50
N HIS A 841 -21.60 -4.12 13.34
CA HIS A 841 -22.35 -4.42 12.12
C HIS A 841 -22.71 -5.90 12.00
N PHE A 842 -23.80 -6.16 11.27
CA PHE A 842 -24.34 -7.50 11.01
C PHE A 842 -24.81 -7.60 9.55
N GLN A 843 -24.69 -8.80 8.96
CA GLN A 843 -25.12 -9.04 7.58
C GLN A 843 -26.64 -8.90 7.42
N ASP A 844 -27.40 -9.33 8.44
CA ASP A 844 -28.87 -9.23 8.46
C ASP A 844 -29.36 -8.86 9.87
N ARG A 845 -29.84 -7.62 10.03
CA ARG A 845 -30.30 -7.10 11.32
C ARG A 845 -31.57 -7.78 11.84
N ARG A 846 -32.31 -8.51 10.98
CA ARG A 846 -33.53 -9.22 11.41
C ARG A 846 -33.22 -10.39 12.33
N ASN A 847 -31.99 -10.89 12.29
CA ASN A 847 -31.51 -11.96 13.15
C ASN A 847 -30.85 -11.42 14.43
N VAL A 848 -30.96 -10.13 14.70
CA VAL A 848 -30.39 -9.49 15.89
C VAL A 848 -31.48 -9.30 16.94
N THR A 849 -31.24 -9.84 18.13
CA THR A 849 -32.09 -9.61 19.31
C THR A 849 -31.26 -8.90 20.38
N VAL A 850 -31.77 -7.79 20.92
CA VAL A 850 -31.16 -7.07 22.03
C VAL A 850 -31.99 -7.31 23.29
N ARG A 851 -31.35 -7.78 24.36
CA ARG A 851 -31.98 -7.93 25.69
C ARG A 851 -31.07 -7.31 26.73
N ASP A 852 -31.53 -6.25 27.39
CA ASP A 852 -30.74 -5.42 28.30
C ASP A 852 -29.41 -4.94 27.66
N ARG A 853 -28.29 -5.57 28.01
CA ARG A 853 -26.93 -5.27 27.51
C ARG A 853 -26.31 -6.43 26.74
N ASP A 854 -27.13 -7.41 26.37
CA ASP A 854 -26.72 -8.58 25.61
C ASP A 854 -27.33 -8.50 24.21
N ILE A 855 -26.46 -8.57 23.20
CA ILE A 855 -26.82 -8.56 21.79
C ILE A 855 -26.58 -9.96 21.25
N TYR A 856 -27.63 -10.58 20.74
CA TYR A 856 -27.62 -11.91 20.18
C TYR A 856 -27.78 -11.81 18.67
N PHE A 857 -26.89 -12.44 17.92
CA PHE A 857 -26.99 -12.56 16.47
C PHE A 857 -26.92 -14.03 16.08
N GLU A 858 -27.88 -14.51 15.31
CA GLU A 858 -28.01 -15.92 14.94
C GLU A 858 -27.97 -16.11 13.42
N GLN A 859 -27.12 -17.02 12.96
CA GLN A 859 -27.08 -17.47 11.57
C GLN A 859 -27.36 -18.97 11.48
N LYS A 860 -27.11 -19.59 10.32
CA LYS A 860 -27.54 -20.98 10.07
C LYS A 860 -26.64 -21.99 10.78
N LYS A 861 -25.35 -21.71 10.91
CA LYS A 861 -24.34 -22.58 11.53
C LYS A 861 -23.76 -21.99 12.81
N ALA A 862 -23.66 -20.66 12.85
CA ALA A 862 -22.96 -19.91 13.89
C ALA A 862 -23.87 -18.86 14.52
N SER A 863 -23.55 -18.50 15.76
CA SER A 863 -24.17 -17.39 16.47
C SER A 863 -23.12 -16.55 17.18
N LEU A 864 -23.48 -15.33 17.56
CA LEU A 864 -22.64 -14.40 18.31
C LEU A 864 -23.40 -13.82 19.49
N LEU A 865 -22.80 -13.90 20.68
CA LEU A 865 -23.16 -13.06 21.82
C LEU A 865 -22.17 -11.87 21.87
N ALA A 866 -22.69 -10.65 21.81
CA ALA A 866 -21.95 -9.45 22.19
C ALA A 866 -22.51 -8.91 23.52
N LYS A 867 -21.75 -9.07 24.60
CA LYS A 867 -22.13 -8.67 25.96
C LYS A 867 -21.45 -7.35 26.34
N VAL A 868 -22.26 -6.32 26.58
CA VAL A 868 -21.81 -4.97 26.94
C VAL A 868 -21.65 -4.86 28.46
N LEU A 869 -20.41 -4.78 28.92
CA LEU A 869 -20.10 -4.67 30.35
C LEU A 869 -19.99 -3.21 30.80
N ILE A 870 -19.42 -2.34 29.96
CA ILE A 870 -19.32 -0.89 30.16
C ILE A 870 -19.61 -0.18 28.82
N PRO A 871 -20.36 0.94 28.82
CA PRO A 871 -20.91 1.62 30.00
C PRO A 871 -22.08 0.86 30.67
N LEU A 872 -22.33 1.13 31.96
CA LEU A 872 -23.43 0.49 32.72
C LEU A 872 -24.79 1.04 32.30
N GLN A 873 -24.86 2.35 32.14
CA GLN A 873 -25.98 3.04 31.53
C GLN A 873 -25.56 3.28 30.09
N VAL A 874 -26.17 2.54 29.16
CA VAL A 874 -25.84 2.59 27.73
C VAL A 874 -27.14 2.66 26.95
N LYS A 875 -27.19 3.55 25.97
CA LYS A 875 -28.27 3.57 24.99
C LYS A 875 -27.90 2.58 23.89
N ILE A 876 -28.73 1.56 23.67
CA ILE A 876 -28.53 0.55 22.63
C ILE A 876 -29.59 0.72 21.56
N GLU A 877 -29.17 0.96 20.31
CA GLU A 877 -30.06 1.11 19.17
C GLU A 877 -29.66 0.16 18.05
N LEU A 878 -30.61 -0.65 17.57
CA LEU A 878 -30.45 -1.41 16.34
C LEU A 878 -30.87 -0.55 15.15
N LYS A 879 -29.91 -0.15 14.32
CA LYS A 879 -30.11 0.75 13.17
C LYS A 879 -29.98 0.00 11.85
N GLY A 880 -30.66 0.51 10.83
CA GLY A 880 -30.53 0.00 9.47
C GLY A 880 -29.32 0.60 8.74
N ALA A 881 -28.74 -0.17 7.83
CA ALA A 881 -27.75 0.31 6.88
C ALA A 881 -28.36 0.45 5.47
N PRO A 882 -27.77 1.25 4.57
CA PRO A 882 -28.18 1.30 3.18
C PRO A 882 -28.14 -0.08 2.52
N VAL A 883 -29.11 -0.35 1.64
CA VAL A 883 -29.10 -1.54 0.78
C VAL A 883 -28.22 -1.23 -0.43
N LYS A 884 -27.29 -2.14 -0.74
CA LYS A 884 -26.45 -2.04 -1.95
C LYS A 884 -27.32 -2.09 -3.19
N LEU A 885 -27.03 -1.22 -4.15
CA LEU A 885 -27.50 -1.41 -5.52
C LEU A 885 -26.89 -2.71 -6.05
N ASP A 886 -27.66 -3.51 -6.79
CA ASP A 886 -27.22 -4.74 -7.50
C ASP A 886 -26.84 -5.98 -6.65
N VAL A 887 -27.31 -6.09 -5.39
CA VAL A 887 -27.11 -7.28 -4.53
C VAL A 887 -28.49 -7.84 -4.11
N PRO A 888 -28.65 -9.18 -3.92
CA PRO A 888 -29.89 -9.74 -3.35
C PRO A 888 -30.32 -9.01 -2.06
N ILE A 889 -31.63 -8.90 -1.83
CA ILE A 889 -32.19 -8.18 -0.69
C ILE A 889 -31.67 -8.80 0.62
N THR A 890 -30.69 -8.13 1.20
CA THR A 890 -30.23 -8.30 2.57
C THR A 890 -30.73 -7.10 3.38
N PHE A 891 -30.87 -7.26 4.70
CA PHE A 891 -31.26 -6.16 5.59
C PHE A 891 -30.08 -5.80 6.49
N PRO A 892 -28.98 -5.26 5.92
CA PRO A 892 -27.82 -4.93 6.73
C PRO A 892 -28.19 -3.90 7.80
N GLY A 893 -27.45 -3.94 8.90
CA GLY A 893 -27.63 -3.03 10.01
C GLY A 893 -26.53 -3.16 11.03
N TYR A 894 -26.62 -2.33 12.06
CA TYR A 894 -25.62 -2.26 13.12
C TYR A 894 -26.29 -1.92 14.44
N VAL A 895 -25.69 -2.39 15.53
CA VAL A 895 -26.00 -1.89 16.87
C VAL A 895 -25.08 -0.71 17.16
N GLN A 896 -25.68 0.36 17.68
CA GLN A 896 -24.99 1.53 18.21
C GLN A 896 -25.12 1.54 19.73
N LEU A 897 -23.98 1.64 20.42
CA LEU A 897 -23.89 1.81 21.87
C LEU A 897 -23.43 3.24 22.18
N SER A 898 -24.29 4.03 22.80
CA SER A 898 -23.98 5.42 23.16
C SER A 898 -23.93 5.61 24.67
N ASN A 899 -22.99 6.41 25.15
CA ASN A 899 -23.05 6.93 26.51
C ASN A 899 -24.26 7.88 26.65
N PRO A 900 -24.99 7.83 27.78
CA PRO A 900 -26.27 8.53 27.93
C PRO A 900 -26.14 10.05 28.01
N HIS A 901 -24.95 10.54 28.41
CA HIS A 901 -24.63 11.95 28.54
C HIS A 901 -23.23 12.21 28.05
N LYS A 902 -23.02 13.36 27.40
CA LYS A 902 -21.69 13.77 26.92
C LYS A 902 -20.65 13.75 28.05
N SER A 903 -19.47 13.20 27.78
CA SER A 903 -18.39 13.06 28.76
C SER A 903 -17.02 13.41 28.18
N LYS A 904 -16.07 13.80 29.04
CA LYS A 904 -14.67 14.05 28.63
C LYS A 904 -13.91 12.76 28.30
N GLY A 905 -14.51 11.61 28.52
CA GLY A 905 -13.95 10.33 28.18
C GLY A 905 -14.92 9.21 28.53
N GLU A 906 -14.84 8.14 27.76
CA GLU A 906 -15.63 6.94 27.94
C GLU A 906 -14.72 5.73 27.77
N ASN A 907 -15.07 4.63 28.43
CA ASN A 907 -14.46 3.34 28.13
C ASN A 907 -15.56 2.40 27.64
N PHE A 908 -15.29 1.58 26.63
CA PHE A 908 -16.19 0.49 26.23
C PHE A 908 -15.53 -0.84 26.58
N LEU A 909 -16.26 -1.73 27.24
CA LEU A 909 -15.82 -3.10 27.53
C LEU A 909 -16.87 -4.07 27.02
N VAL A 910 -16.57 -4.75 25.92
CA VAL A 910 -17.50 -5.64 25.21
C VAL A 910 -16.86 -7.02 25.04
N VAL A 911 -17.59 -8.08 25.38
CA VAL A 911 -17.18 -9.47 25.12
C VAL A 911 -17.90 -9.97 23.87
N LEU A 912 -17.15 -10.47 22.89
CA LEU A 912 -17.68 -11.12 21.69
C LEU A 912 -17.45 -12.63 21.80
N PHE A 913 -18.52 -13.40 21.96
CA PHE A 913 -18.47 -14.84 22.14
C PHE A 913 -19.15 -15.54 20.95
N PRO A 914 -18.37 -15.97 19.93
CA PRO A 914 -18.92 -16.79 18.85
C PRO A 914 -19.28 -18.18 19.40
N ALA A 915 -20.38 -18.74 18.95
CA ALA A 915 -20.84 -20.07 19.36
C ALA A 915 -21.40 -20.86 18.18
N GLN A 916 -21.37 -22.19 18.27
CA GLN A 916 -22.16 -23.03 17.38
C GLN A 916 -23.63 -22.96 17.78
N GLN A 917 -24.55 -23.05 16.81
CA GLN A 917 -25.99 -22.92 17.04
C GLN A 917 -26.57 -23.83 18.16
N LYS A 918 -25.90 -24.95 18.48
CA LYS A 918 -26.32 -25.88 19.54
C LYS A 918 -26.10 -25.36 20.97
N GLU A 919 -25.27 -24.33 21.17
CA GLU A 919 -25.03 -23.74 22.48
C GLU A 919 -26.02 -22.61 22.77
N SER A 920 -26.67 -22.62 23.94
CA SER A 920 -27.54 -21.51 24.35
C SER A 920 -26.69 -20.29 24.69
N LEU A 921 -26.89 -19.20 23.95
CA LEU A 921 -26.20 -17.94 24.14
C LEU A 921 -26.49 -17.33 25.52
N GLU A 922 -27.68 -17.56 26.10
CA GLU A 922 -28.02 -17.13 27.46
C GLU A 922 -27.15 -17.82 28.52
N LYS A 923 -26.83 -19.11 28.31
CA LYS A 923 -25.88 -19.84 29.18
C LYS A 923 -24.46 -19.32 29.05
N LEU A 924 -24.07 -18.81 27.88
CA LEU A 924 -22.77 -18.14 27.71
C LEU A 924 -22.77 -16.79 28.40
N ALA A 925 -23.85 -16.02 28.27
CA ALA A 925 -24.00 -14.72 28.91
C ALA A 925 -23.91 -14.78 30.44
N SER A 926 -24.47 -15.83 31.07
CA SER A 926 -24.44 -16.02 32.52
C SER A 926 -23.05 -16.39 33.08
N ARG A 927 -22.11 -16.78 32.22
CA ARG A 927 -20.71 -17.09 32.59
C ARG A 927 -19.79 -15.89 32.61
N ILE A 928 -20.29 -14.71 32.21
CA ILE A 928 -19.48 -13.50 32.03
C ILE A 928 -19.87 -12.48 33.09
N THR A 929 -18.92 -12.17 33.97
CA THR A 929 -19.12 -11.23 35.09
C THR A 929 -18.19 -10.04 34.97
N ARG A 930 -18.74 -8.82 35.10
CA ARG A 930 -17.93 -7.59 35.15
C ARG A 930 -17.23 -7.47 36.51
N LEU A 931 -15.96 -7.09 36.48
CA LEU A 931 -15.18 -6.68 37.65
C LEU A 931 -14.88 -5.18 37.59
N LYS A 932 -14.75 -4.54 38.76
CA LYS A 932 -14.30 -3.16 38.90
C LYS A 932 -13.44 -3.06 40.17
N GLY A 933 -12.26 -2.48 40.03
CA GLY A 933 -11.45 -2.01 41.15
C GLY A 933 -11.32 -0.51 41.15
N GLU A 934 -10.39 0.01 41.95
CA GLU A 934 -10.05 1.43 42.00
C GLU A 934 -9.44 1.89 40.67
N ASN A 935 -8.40 1.19 40.20
CA ASN A 935 -7.62 1.59 39.01
C ASN A 935 -7.83 0.68 37.79
N PHE A 936 -8.81 -0.23 37.84
CA PHE A 936 -9.08 -1.16 36.74
C PHE A 936 -10.58 -1.41 36.48
N LEU A 937 -10.88 -1.71 35.23
CA LEU A 937 -12.07 -2.46 34.81
C LEU A 937 -11.66 -3.88 34.47
N GLY A 938 -12.55 -4.85 34.66
CA GLY A 938 -12.22 -6.23 34.36
C GLY A 938 -13.42 -7.06 33.99
N VAL A 939 -13.12 -8.29 33.57
CA VAL A 939 -14.12 -9.30 33.24
C VAL A 939 -13.61 -10.66 33.71
N GLN A 940 -14.50 -11.41 34.35
CA GLN A 940 -14.34 -12.84 34.63
C GLN A 940 -15.20 -13.63 33.64
N VAL A 941 -14.64 -14.69 33.07
CA VAL A 941 -15.36 -15.63 32.20
C VAL A 941 -15.15 -17.06 32.69
N ASP A 942 -16.25 -17.73 33.05
CA ASP A 942 -16.25 -19.11 33.54
C ASP A 942 -16.45 -20.11 32.38
N ARG A 943 -15.38 -20.79 31.97
CA ARG A 943 -15.34 -21.75 30.86
C ARG A 943 -15.30 -23.19 31.35
N SER A 944 -16.39 -23.69 31.93
CA SER A 944 -16.61 -25.09 32.41
C SER A 944 -15.51 -25.68 33.32
N SER A 945 -14.28 -25.87 32.83
CA SER A 945 -13.09 -26.32 33.58
C SER A 945 -12.03 -25.23 33.83
N GLN A 946 -12.18 -24.04 33.24
CA GLN A 946 -11.27 -22.91 33.34
C GLN A 946 -12.01 -21.65 33.78
N GLN A 947 -11.31 -20.74 34.44
CA GLN A 947 -11.79 -19.41 34.75
C GLN A 947 -10.74 -18.41 34.28
N ASP A 948 -11.17 -17.48 33.43
CA ASP A 948 -10.35 -16.37 32.97
C ASP A 948 -10.72 -15.10 33.70
N ILE A 949 -9.72 -14.32 34.11
CA ILE A 949 -9.91 -12.98 34.65
C ILE A 949 -9.00 -12.02 33.89
N LEU A 950 -9.61 -11.01 33.28
CA LEU A 950 -8.93 -9.98 32.53
C LEU A 950 -9.09 -8.65 33.27
N TYR A 951 -7.99 -7.92 33.40
CA TYR A 951 -7.90 -6.62 34.05
C TYR A 951 -7.35 -5.60 33.05
N PHE A 952 -7.99 -4.44 32.99
CA PHE A 952 -7.66 -3.33 32.12
C PHE A 952 -7.49 -2.06 32.94
N GLN A 953 -6.32 -1.43 32.82
CA GLN A 953 -6.01 -0.18 33.49
C GLN A 953 -6.86 0.97 32.91
N ILE A 954 -7.48 1.79 33.78
CA ILE A 954 -8.37 2.87 33.34
C ILE A 954 -7.77 4.28 33.47
N GLU A 955 -6.81 4.48 34.39
CA GLU A 955 -6.22 5.80 34.66
C GLU A 955 -5.02 6.12 33.74
N THR A 956 -4.72 7.41 33.58
CA THR A 956 -3.64 7.91 32.70
C THR A 956 -2.29 8.06 33.41
N ASP A 957 -2.27 8.08 34.73
CA ASP A 957 -1.10 8.30 35.61
C ASP A 957 -0.27 7.03 35.88
N GLN A 958 -0.53 5.94 35.15
CA GLN A 958 0.17 4.65 35.30
C GLN A 958 0.10 4.04 36.70
N LYS A 959 -0.94 4.36 37.50
CA LYS A 959 -1.17 3.60 38.72
C LYS A 959 -1.27 2.10 38.41
N PRO A 960 -0.65 1.24 39.24
CA PRO A 960 -0.68 -0.19 39.03
C PRO A 960 -2.10 -0.74 39.11
N ILE A 961 -2.34 -1.81 38.36
CA ILE A 961 -3.52 -2.65 38.57
C ILE A 961 -3.28 -3.41 39.86
N GLU A 962 -4.10 -3.13 40.87
CA GLU A 962 -4.10 -3.82 42.16
C GLU A 962 -5.45 -4.50 42.37
N ALA A 963 -5.44 -5.83 42.42
CA ALA A 963 -6.58 -6.66 42.77
C ALA A 963 -6.15 -7.66 43.85
N THR A 964 -7.10 -8.36 44.49
CA THR A 964 -6.86 -9.21 45.68
C THR A 964 -5.61 -10.09 45.56
N ASN A 965 -5.39 -10.70 44.39
CA ASN A 965 -4.27 -11.62 44.14
C ASN A 965 -3.32 -11.13 43.05
N LEU A 966 -3.45 -9.90 42.55
CA LEU A 966 -2.72 -9.43 41.37
C LEU A 966 -2.17 -8.01 41.59
N GLU A 967 -0.90 -7.82 41.25
CA GLU A 967 -0.27 -6.49 41.23
C GLU A 967 0.60 -6.36 39.97
N THR A 968 0.36 -5.34 39.14
CA THR A 968 1.17 -5.07 37.95
C THR A 968 1.22 -3.60 37.58
N ASP A 969 2.35 -3.15 37.03
CA ASP A 969 2.51 -1.82 36.40
C ASP A 969 2.19 -1.84 34.89
N GLY A 970 1.61 -2.95 34.42
CA GLY A 970 1.12 -3.14 33.06
C GLY A 970 -0.28 -2.55 32.84
N ARG A 971 -0.63 -2.40 31.56
CA ARG A 971 -1.93 -1.86 31.14
C ARG A 971 -3.03 -2.90 31.06
N ILE A 972 -2.66 -4.14 30.82
CA ILE A 972 -3.56 -5.30 30.73
C ILE A 972 -2.92 -6.44 31.50
N ALA A 973 -3.70 -7.19 32.25
CA ALA A 973 -3.30 -8.45 32.83
C ALA A 973 -4.40 -9.50 32.65
N VAL A 974 -3.99 -10.72 32.33
CA VAL A 974 -4.90 -11.85 32.12
C VAL A 974 -4.42 -13.01 32.96
N ILE A 975 -5.32 -13.63 33.70
CA ILE A 975 -5.07 -14.81 34.53
C ILE A 975 -6.07 -15.89 34.12
N THR A 976 -5.58 -17.09 33.80
CA THR A 976 -6.42 -18.26 33.61
C THR A 976 -6.09 -19.30 34.66
N THR A 977 -7.09 -19.70 35.44
CA THR A 977 -6.99 -20.85 36.34
C THR A 977 -7.71 -22.06 35.75
N ARG A 978 -7.22 -23.26 36.05
CA ARG A 978 -7.82 -24.55 35.70
C ARG A 978 -7.89 -25.41 36.95
N ALA A 979 -9.10 -25.81 37.33
CA ALA A 979 -9.34 -26.49 38.62
C ALA A 979 -8.66 -25.78 39.81
N GLY A 980 -8.73 -24.44 39.84
CA GLY A 980 -8.13 -23.59 40.89
C GLY A 980 -6.62 -23.40 40.81
N LYS A 981 -5.91 -24.01 39.86
CA LYS A 981 -4.46 -23.81 39.66
C LYS A 981 -4.19 -22.84 38.51
N LEU A 982 -3.20 -21.95 38.68
CA LEU A 982 -2.73 -21.05 37.60
C LEU A 982 -2.24 -21.86 36.39
N SER A 983 -2.79 -21.58 35.21
CA SER A 983 -2.50 -22.32 33.97
C SER A 983 -2.08 -21.43 32.81
N ARG A 984 -2.55 -20.18 32.76
CA ARG A 984 -2.07 -19.16 31.82
C ARG A 984 -2.00 -17.81 32.49
N LEU A 985 -1.12 -16.96 31.97
CA LEU A 985 -0.93 -15.61 32.42
C LEU A 985 -0.51 -14.73 31.25
N ALA A 986 -1.06 -13.53 31.12
CA ALA A 986 -0.61 -12.55 30.16
C ALA A 986 -0.51 -11.17 30.81
N VAL A 987 0.40 -10.34 30.32
CA VAL A 987 0.55 -8.95 30.76
C VAL A 987 1.06 -8.08 29.62
N HIS A 988 0.53 -6.86 29.52
CA HIS A 988 0.87 -5.93 28.46
C HIS A 988 1.59 -4.70 28.99
N HIS A 989 2.67 -4.33 28.30
CA HIS A 989 3.46 -3.14 28.57
C HIS A 989 3.92 -3.02 30.04
N ALA A 990 4.26 -4.12 30.72
CA ALA A 990 4.64 -4.15 32.13
C ALA A 990 6.16 -4.23 32.34
N ARG A 991 6.64 -3.84 33.51
CA ARG A 991 7.97 -4.25 34.03
C ARG A 991 7.86 -5.33 35.08
N ARG A 992 6.70 -5.46 35.75
CA ARG A 992 6.50 -6.44 36.81
C ARG A 992 5.07 -6.94 36.83
N LEU A 993 4.93 -8.23 37.09
CA LEU A 993 3.67 -8.86 37.41
C LEU A 993 3.83 -9.78 38.63
N LYS A 994 3.05 -9.51 39.67
CA LYS A 994 2.89 -10.39 40.82
C LYS A 994 1.53 -11.05 40.79
N TYR A 995 1.49 -12.32 41.19
CA TYR A 995 0.26 -13.06 41.38
C TYR A 995 0.38 -14.00 42.59
N ASP A 996 -0.60 -13.95 43.49
CA ASP A 996 -0.60 -14.60 44.81
C ASP A 996 0.64 -14.24 45.65
N GLY A 997 0.98 -12.95 45.72
CA GLY A 997 2.14 -12.45 46.48
C GLY A 997 3.52 -12.77 45.88
N VAL A 998 3.58 -13.54 44.79
CA VAL A 998 4.83 -13.96 44.13
C VAL A 998 5.03 -13.17 42.84
N THR A 999 6.22 -12.59 42.66
CA THR A 999 6.64 -12.00 41.37
C THR A 999 6.76 -13.10 40.32
N ARG A 1000 5.80 -13.18 39.39
CA ARG A 1000 5.77 -14.18 38.32
C ARG A 1000 6.68 -13.81 37.17
N LEU A 1001 6.65 -12.53 36.78
CA LEU A 1001 7.53 -11.94 35.78
C LEU A 1001 8.05 -10.59 36.28
N SER A 1002 9.31 -10.29 35.97
CA SER A 1002 9.81 -8.92 36.02
C SER A 1002 10.91 -8.69 35.00
N GLY A 1003 11.20 -7.45 34.65
CA GLY A 1003 12.23 -7.12 33.68
C GLY A 1003 12.78 -5.71 33.83
N THR A 1004 14.00 -5.51 33.36
CA THR A 1004 14.64 -4.19 33.34
C THR A 1004 14.04 -3.25 32.28
N MET A 1005 13.27 -3.82 31.35
CA MET A 1005 12.54 -3.14 30.28
C MET A 1005 11.03 -3.34 30.46
N ARG A 1006 10.22 -2.52 29.77
CA ARG A 1006 8.79 -2.84 29.58
C ARG A 1006 8.65 -3.94 28.53
N PHE A 1007 7.80 -4.92 28.80
CA PHE A 1007 7.52 -6.05 27.94
C PHE A 1007 6.02 -6.36 27.90
N THR A 1008 5.62 -7.06 26.85
CA THR A 1008 4.33 -7.74 26.76
C THR A 1008 4.59 -9.23 26.69
N ALA A 1009 3.92 -10.02 27.52
CA ALA A 1009 4.19 -11.43 27.64
C ALA A 1009 2.89 -12.24 27.78
N ALA A 1010 2.88 -13.44 27.20
CA ALA A 1010 1.83 -14.43 27.39
C ALA A 1010 2.47 -15.80 27.66
N GLY A 1011 2.08 -16.43 28.77
CA GLY A 1011 2.62 -17.70 29.24
C GLY A 1011 1.54 -18.74 29.48
N GLN A 1012 1.84 -19.99 29.12
CA GLN A 1012 1.08 -21.17 29.48
C GLN A 1012 1.95 -22.10 30.33
N MET A 1013 1.40 -22.58 31.43
CA MET A 1013 2.12 -23.34 32.45
C MET A 1013 1.44 -24.69 32.68
N THR A 1014 2.23 -25.76 32.60
CA THR A 1014 1.87 -27.12 33.02
C THR A 1014 2.84 -27.58 34.11
N GLU A 1015 2.60 -28.75 34.70
CA GLU A 1015 3.50 -29.30 35.74
C GLU A 1015 4.91 -29.60 35.23
N THR A 1016 5.07 -29.84 33.92
CA THR A 1016 6.35 -30.23 33.30
C THR A 1016 6.94 -29.15 32.41
N THR A 1017 6.13 -28.23 31.89
CA THR A 1017 6.56 -27.27 30.86
C THR A 1017 5.92 -25.91 31.05
N HIS A 1018 6.71 -24.84 30.96
CA HIS A 1018 6.21 -23.48 30.79
C HIS A 1018 6.59 -22.96 29.41
N ARG A 1019 5.61 -22.46 28.64
CA ARG A 1019 5.82 -21.81 27.34
C ARG A 1019 5.48 -20.33 27.48
N TRP A 1020 6.35 -19.45 27.00
CA TRP A 1020 6.16 -18.00 27.03
C TRP A 1020 6.50 -17.38 25.69
N GLN A 1021 5.70 -16.42 25.26
CA GLN A 1021 6.09 -15.44 24.26
C GLN A 1021 6.28 -14.09 24.95
N VAL A 1022 7.38 -13.41 24.69
CA VAL A 1022 7.71 -12.10 25.26
C VAL A 1022 8.12 -11.14 24.14
N GLN A 1023 7.43 -10.01 24.05
CA GLN A 1023 7.72 -8.92 23.13
C GLN A 1023 8.31 -7.74 23.92
N ALA A 1024 9.44 -7.19 23.46
CA ALA A 1024 10.05 -6.00 24.08
C ALA A 1024 10.65 -5.07 23.03
N LYS A 1025 10.55 -3.75 23.23
CA LYS A 1025 11.14 -2.75 22.32
C LYS A 1025 12.67 -2.64 22.44
N LYS A 1026 13.23 -3.09 23.57
CA LYS A 1026 14.67 -3.03 23.88
C LYS A 1026 15.12 -4.34 24.51
N SER A 1027 16.36 -4.74 24.22
CA SER A 1027 17.02 -5.85 24.89
C SER A 1027 17.20 -5.57 26.37
N GLY A 1028 17.31 -6.62 27.18
CA GLY A 1028 17.52 -6.49 28.63
C GLY A 1028 17.33 -7.81 29.37
N GLN A 1029 17.24 -7.73 30.70
CA GLN A 1029 17.06 -8.90 31.55
C GLN A 1029 15.58 -9.12 31.87
N LEU A 1030 15.14 -10.35 31.66
CA LEU A 1030 13.84 -10.88 32.06
C LEU A 1030 14.03 -11.87 33.21
N ILE A 1031 13.19 -11.78 34.23
CA ILE A 1031 13.17 -12.65 35.39
C ILE A 1031 11.83 -13.37 35.40
N ILE A 1032 11.87 -14.70 35.42
CA ILE A 1032 10.69 -15.58 35.40
C ILE A 1032 10.68 -16.43 36.67
N PHE A 1033 9.53 -16.51 37.32
CA PHE A 1033 9.34 -17.44 38.44
C PHE A 1033 9.36 -18.90 37.96
N ALA A 1034 10.20 -19.71 38.61
CA ALA A 1034 10.34 -21.13 38.34
C ALA A 1034 10.53 -21.89 39.66
N LYS A 1035 9.48 -22.61 40.10
CA LYS A 1035 9.44 -23.30 41.41
C LYS A 1035 10.59 -24.28 41.63
N LYS A 1036 11.09 -24.90 40.55
CA LYS A 1036 12.27 -25.78 40.54
C LYS A 1036 13.25 -25.26 39.50
N LYS A 1037 14.50 -25.69 39.57
CA LYS A 1037 15.47 -25.43 38.49
C LYS A 1037 14.99 -26.15 37.22
N PRO A 1038 14.80 -25.45 36.08
CA PRO A 1038 14.51 -26.13 34.81
C PRO A 1038 15.64 -27.09 34.44
N GLN A 1039 15.31 -28.24 33.86
CA GLN A 1039 16.29 -29.16 33.26
C GLN A 1039 16.79 -28.63 31.91
N LYS A 1040 15.91 -27.99 31.13
CA LYS A 1040 16.21 -27.44 29.81
C LYS A 1040 15.47 -26.12 29.59
N ILE A 1041 16.13 -25.18 28.92
CA ILE A 1041 15.56 -23.90 28.50
C ILE A 1041 15.82 -23.73 27.01
N LEU A 1042 14.74 -23.54 26.24
CA LEU A 1042 14.82 -23.12 24.84
C LEU A 1042 14.48 -21.62 24.77
N LEU A 1043 15.36 -20.83 24.17
CA LEU A 1043 15.12 -19.42 23.84
C LEU A 1043 15.19 -19.29 22.31
N ASN A 1044 14.07 -18.92 21.69
CA ASN A 1044 13.92 -18.86 20.23
C ASN A 1044 14.33 -20.19 19.57
N ASP A 1045 13.85 -21.30 20.13
CA ASP A 1045 14.16 -22.68 19.72
C ASP A 1045 15.63 -23.11 19.88
N HIS A 1046 16.49 -22.27 20.45
CA HIS A 1046 17.87 -22.60 20.79
C HIS A 1046 18.01 -23.03 22.24
N LEU A 1047 18.69 -24.16 22.48
CA LEU A 1047 19.00 -24.64 23.83
C LEU A 1047 20.03 -23.74 24.50
N LEU A 1048 19.72 -23.25 25.70
CA LEU A 1048 20.68 -22.53 26.53
C LEU A 1048 21.56 -23.52 27.31
N GLU A 1049 22.87 -23.50 27.03
CA GLU A 1049 23.86 -24.36 27.71
C GLU A 1049 24.04 -24.00 29.19
N ALA A 1050 23.89 -22.72 29.53
CA ALA A 1050 23.97 -22.22 30.89
C ALA A 1050 22.93 -21.12 31.14
N PHE A 1051 22.39 -21.07 32.36
CA PHE A 1051 21.42 -20.06 32.77
C PHE A 1051 21.52 -19.80 34.29
N ASP A 1052 21.16 -18.57 34.69
CA ASP A 1052 21.19 -18.13 36.08
C ASP A 1052 19.85 -18.47 36.76
N TYR A 1053 19.88 -19.42 37.69
CA TYR A 1053 18.75 -19.80 38.52
C TYR A 1053 19.08 -19.63 40.00
N ASP A 1054 18.35 -18.74 40.66
CA ASP A 1054 18.41 -18.54 42.10
C ASP A 1054 17.42 -19.50 42.77
N ALA A 1055 17.95 -20.56 43.39
CA ALA A 1055 17.13 -21.55 44.09
C ALA A 1055 16.48 -21.02 45.37
N SER A 1056 17.07 -20.00 46.01
CA SER A 1056 16.54 -19.41 47.24
C SER A 1056 15.32 -18.54 46.96
N GLN A 1057 15.31 -17.86 45.82
CA GLN A 1057 14.21 -17.00 45.38
C GLN A 1057 13.27 -17.66 44.36
N GLN A 1058 13.65 -18.84 43.83
CA GLN A 1058 12.93 -19.54 42.76
C GLN A 1058 12.80 -18.70 41.48
N LEU A 1059 13.85 -17.97 41.13
CA LEU A 1059 13.87 -17.04 39.99
C LEU A 1059 14.90 -17.46 38.95
N LEU A 1060 14.45 -17.48 37.70
CA LEU A 1060 15.28 -17.68 36.52
C LEU A 1060 15.54 -16.32 35.86
N LYS A 1061 16.81 -15.98 35.61
CA LYS A 1061 17.18 -14.76 34.88
C LYS A 1061 17.63 -15.09 33.46
N LEU A 1062 17.03 -14.43 32.48
CA LEU A 1062 17.30 -14.59 31.06
C LEU A 1062 17.63 -13.23 30.43
N LYS A 1063 18.58 -13.20 29.50
CA LYS A 1063 18.77 -12.05 28.61
C LYS A 1063 17.89 -12.27 27.37
N ILE A 1064 17.06 -11.29 27.04
CA ILE A 1064 16.22 -11.32 25.84
C ILE A 1064 16.60 -10.16 24.92
N THR A 1065 16.38 -10.34 23.62
CA THR A 1065 16.62 -9.30 22.61
C THR A 1065 15.38 -8.44 22.41
N ALA A 1066 15.56 -7.26 21.81
CA ALA A 1066 14.44 -6.51 21.25
C ALA A 1066 13.67 -7.37 20.23
N GLY A 1067 12.36 -7.17 20.13
CA GLY A 1067 11.47 -7.96 19.30
C GLY A 1067 10.77 -9.09 20.06
N LYS A 1068 10.35 -10.10 19.30
CA LYS A 1068 9.64 -11.29 19.77
C LYS A 1068 10.64 -12.32 20.28
N ASN A 1069 10.39 -12.87 21.47
CA ASN A 1069 11.18 -13.94 22.07
C ASN A 1069 10.25 -15.09 22.47
N GLN A 1070 10.57 -16.32 22.07
CA GLN A 1070 9.90 -17.54 22.52
C GLN A 1070 10.74 -18.23 23.59
N ILE A 1071 10.14 -18.61 24.70
CA ILE A 1071 10.84 -19.22 25.84
C ILE A 1071 10.10 -20.47 26.26
N THR A 1072 10.78 -21.61 26.28
CA THR A 1072 10.25 -22.88 26.80
C THR A 1072 11.12 -23.38 27.95
N LEU A 1073 10.52 -23.55 29.13
CA LEU A 1073 11.15 -24.15 30.31
C LEU A 1073 10.63 -25.58 30.46
N ARG A 1074 11.53 -26.56 30.65
CA ARG A 1074 11.18 -27.97 30.94
C ARG A 1074 11.73 -28.36 32.31
N PHE A 1075 10.88 -28.91 33.18
CA PHE A 1075 11.21 -29.23 34.58
C PHE A 1075 11.40 -30.72 34.85
#